data_AF-A0A6A7GAB3-F1
#
_entry.id   AF-A0A6A7GAB3-F1
#
_cell.length_a   1.000
_cell.length_b   1.000
_cell.length_c   1.000
_cell.angle_alpha   90.00
_cell.angle_beta   90.00
_cell.angle_gamma   90.00
#
_symmetry.space_group_name_H-M   'P 1'
#
loop_
_entity.id
_entity.type
_entity.pdbx_description
1 polymer ?
#
loop_
_entity_poly.entity_id
_entity_poly.type
_entity_poly.pdbx_seq_one_letter_code
_entity_poly.pdbx_strand_id
1 'polypeptide(L)'
;SNERTNERTFCDRTMESAPTQLIFIAAGMGTRLAPLTDNSPKTFTSIAGTTMVAQAFNTCAAHGVDKFVVIRGYLAHKWDEEGKEAYGVRDITFVENENYRHNNVMRSLFKAEAYLAGPNGRGTLISYSDIVFTLDTVRKLMEAKGDVCLVIDRDWRRVYTGRTFHPMTECEAAVLSADKKTVIKVGKKCVPEDQIDGEFIGLMKVSKKGGEFLAKLHRQYAKEYADKPDAPFFTAKNFEQGYLCSLIQGAIDHGMTVTTVPIYGCWREIDTLQDLEAANKAISHYGLFAVDPEKQRRHKDYVRQLGSRILNEANDLKRTISHIATAIGVDLEFINAIIEGEAEVGLAREIIQKMVEVYPIQFQDLWMSVDDTLSGLLHFSYKQSMESSRIIPRRDKNGELTPYYEYFDTAMGRRGPFRPEKIVGLRDVNDNNALNPDVSYDNGHLMQQTTLFIGEVNFYYQVRDKKHCIVTRTGDSNVITAFCPHSFASRNLDKKALVLACTFKSDVRYAVDDITNSKHEIMDFCGDLRIPSQGFEKRLKRFMDEELLDENDVFEFLVQNGVAKDRASQIISPTRNESNTATTDELKLLCKLLSCKVEELIVTDLEEKDEVVFQRKQPSRPFPVDNPTYEITPLARSVHQSHLKSFIFEVLPNANPGHTLKVSSHQFIYNYGSVSCVVNWTHHQAGKGSKKLEPGDSVYIEPFVTHRFDIYGSNEEFSEDRVDWITKIPTLYVVRLPSMLTDRVCVDFAAIANTGKPRVGFETMQW
;
A
#
# COMPACT_ATOMS: atom_id res chain seq x y z
N SER A 1 8.22 28.10 2.74
CA SER A 1 7.97 28.87 1.50
C SER A 1 9.26 29.32 0.80
N ASN A 2 10.38 29.50 1.52
CA ASN A 2 11.67 29.91 0.92
C ASN A 2 12.50 28.78 0.26
N GLU A 3 12.22 27.50 0.54
CA GLU A 3 12.91 26.37 -0.13
C GLU A 3 12.44 26.17 -1.59
N ARG A 4 11.14 26.31 -1.85
CA ARG A 4 10.56 26.15 -3.20
C ARG A 4 11.03 27.21 -4.21
N THR A 5 11.44 28.38 -3.75
CA THR A 5 11.96 29.48 -4.60
C THR A 5 13.43 29.30 -4.95
N ASN A 6 14.24 28.72 -4.06
CA ASN A 6 15.65 28.40 -4.32
C ASN A 6 15.81 27.16 -5.21
N GLU A 7 14.94 26.15 -5.08
CA GLU A 7 14.91 25.00 -6.01
C GLU A 7 14.61 25.42 -7.45
N ARG A 8 13.65 26.34 -7.66
CA ARG A 8 13.30 26.84 -9.01
C ARG A 8 14.44 27.61 -9.68
N THR A 9 15.13 28.49 -8.95
CA THR A 9 16.22 29.30 -9.51
C THR A 9 17.52 28.53 -9.75
N PHE A 10 17.75 27.41 -9.05
CA PHE A 10 18.87 26.50 -9.32
C PHE A 10 18.57 25.52 -10.47
N CYS A 11 17.32 25.04 -10.59
CA CYS A 11 16.83 24.27 -11.75
C CYS A 11 16.96 25.06 -13.05
N ASP A 12 16.57 26.34 -13.08
CA ASP A 12 16.57 27.13 -14.32
C ASP A 12 17.97 27.36 -14.90
N ARG A 13 19.02 27.50 -14.07
CA ARG A 13 20.41 27.68 -14.54
C ARG A 13 21.11 26.39 -14.96
N THR A 14 20.67 25.23 -14.47
CA THR A 14 21.26 23.93 -14.84
C THR A 14 20.65 23.38 -16.14
N MET A 15 19.40 23.73 -16.45
CA MET A 15 18.68 23.32 -17.66
C MET A 15 19.28 23.86 -18.97
N GLU A 16 19.87 25.06 -19.00
CA GLU A 16 20.41 25.65 -20.24
C GLU A 16 21.58 24.85 -20.87
N SER A 17 22.30 24.06 -20.05
CA SER A 17 23.41 23.21 -20.48
C SER A 17 23.08 21.71 -20.51
N ALA A 18 21.86 21.35 -20.11
CA ALA A 18 21.45 19.95 -19.96
C ALA A 18 21.35 19.24 -21.32
N PRO A 19 21.68 17.93 -21.39
CA PRO A 19 21.48 17.14 -22.59
C PRO A 19 20.06 17.21 -23.12
N THR A 20 19.93 17.34 -24.43
CA THR A 20 18.61 17.30 -25.13
C THR A 20 18.52 16.16 -26.13
N GLN A 21 19.58 15.37 -26.20
CA GLN A 21 19.70 14.25 -27.12
C GLN A 21 19.95 12.96 -26.35
N LEU A 22 19.28 11.89 -26.75
CA LEU A 22 19.57 10.52 -26.34
C LEU A 22 20.11 9.72 -27.54
N ILE A 23 21.27 9.07 -27.39
CA ILE A 23 21.70 7.99 -28.27
C ILE A 23 21.20 6.67 -27.66
N PHE A 24 20.38 5.94 -28.40
CA PHE A 24 19.74 4.70 -27.98
C PHE A 24 20.27 3.53 -28.81
N ILE A 25 20.99 2.60 -28.17
CA ILE A 25 21.73 1.54 -28.86
C ILE A 25 20.85 0.29 -29.01
N ALA A 26 20.11 0.20 -30.12
CA ALA A 26 19.07 -0.81 -30.36
C ALA A 26 19.35 -1.75 -31.55
N ALA A 27 20.64 -2.06 -31.78
CA ALA A 27 21.06 -2.93 -32.89
C ALA A 27 21.03 -4.43 -32.55
N GLY A 28 20.91 -4.80 -31.28
CA GLY A 28 21.04 -6.16 -30.77
C GLY A 28 19.87 -7.10 -31.10
N MET A 29 20.15 -8.41 -31.13
CA MET A 29 19.16 -9.45 -31.47
C MET A 29 18.28 -9.90 -30.30
N GLY A 30 18.75 -9.76 -29.06
CA GLY A 30 17.96 -10.13 -27.87
C GLY A 30 17.60 -11.61 -27.74
N THR A 31 18.45 -12.52 -28.21
CA THR A 31 18.13 -13.96 -28.39
C THR A 31 17.68 -14.71 -27.13
N ARG A 32 17.97 -14.19 -25.93
CA ARG A 32 17.54 -14.79 -24.64
C ARG A 32 16.08 -14.49 -24.29
N LEU A 33 15.42 -13.61 -25.03
CA LEU A 33 14.02 -13.23 -24.85
C LEU A 33 13.09 -13.88 -25.89
N ALA A 34 13.61 -14.82 -26.69
CA ALA A 34 12.81 -15.62 -27.61
C ALA A 34 11.65 -16.34 -26.86
N PRO A 35 10.46 -16.46 -27.47
CA PRO A 35 10.14 -16.12 -28.86
C PRO A 35 9.72 -14.65 -29.09
N LEU A 36 9.73 -13.80 -28.06
CA LEU A 36 9.25 -12.39 -28.20
C LEU A 36 10.10 -11.58 -29.19
N THR A 37 11.36 -11.96 -29.36
CA THR A 37 12.31 -11.29 -30.25
C THR A 37 12.39 -11.89 -31.64
N ASP A 38 11.67 -12.97 -31.95
CA ASP A 38 11.83 -13.66 -33.24
C ASP A 38 11.35 -12.80 -34.43
N ASN A 39 10.31 -11.99 -34.19
CA ASN A 39 9.67 -11.14 -35.20
C ASN A 39 9.59 -9.66 -34.80
N SER A 40 10.23 -9.27 -33.69
CA SER A 40 10.22 -7.89 -33.20
C SER A 40 11.55 -7.53 -32.53
N PRO A 41 12.07 -6.30 -32.69
CA PRO A 41 13.21 -5.84 -31.91
C PRO A 41 12.93 -5.95 -30.40
N LYS A 42 13.93 -6.38 -29.62
CA LYS A 42 13.80 -6.57 -28.16
C LYS A 42 13.15 -5.40 -27.43
N THR A 43 13.52 -4.18 -27.81
CA THR A 43 13.03 -2.94 -27.17
C THR A 43 11.55 -2.65 -27.40
N PHE A 44 10.88 -3.38 -28.31
CA PHE A 44 9.43 -3.31 -28.50
C PHE A 44 8.66 -4.23 -27.55
N THR A 45 9.36 -5.04 -26.76
CA THR A 45 8.73 -5.84 -25.69
C THR A 45 8.00 -4.94 -24.71
N SER A 46 6.77 -5.30 -24.36
CA SER A 46 5.92 -4.54 -23.45
C SER A 46 6.10 -4.96 -22.00
N ILE A 47 6.31 -3.97 -21.13
CA ILE A 47 6.23 -4.13 -19.68
C ILE A 47 5.01 -3.36 -19.19
N ALA A 48 4.06 -4.06 -18.58
CA ALA A 48 2.77 -3.56 -18.12
C ALA A 48 2.01 -2.75 -19.18
N GLY A 49 2.06 -3.21 -20.43
CA GLY A 49 1.36 -2.59 -21.57
C GLY A 49 2.07 -1.40 -22.21
N THR A 50 3.30 -1.08 -21.82
CA THR A 50 4.13 -0.05 -22.48
C THR A 50 5.45 -0.66 -22.96
N THR A 51 5.85 -0.41 -24.21
CA THR A 51 7.11 -0.92 -24.76
C THR A 51 8.32 -0.34 -24.03
N MET A 52 9.43 -1.09 -23.96
CA MET A 52 10.66 -0.60 -23.31
C MET A 52 11.17 0.70 -23.95
N VAL A 53 11.11 0.81 -25.28
CA VAL A 53 11.45 2.04 -26.00
C VAL A 53 10.54 3.21 -25.62
N ALA A 54 9.21 3.02 -25.51
CA ALA A 54 8.31 4.05 -25.00
C ALA A 54 8.69 4.46 -23.59
N GLN A 55 8.96 3.50 -22.70
CA GLN A 55 9.32 3.81 -21.32
C GLN A 55 10.59 4.65 -21.26
N ALA A 56 11.67 4.23 -21.94
CA ALA A 56 12.93 4.97 -21.97
C ALA A 56 12.73 6.38 -22.56
N PHE A 57 12.05 6.50 -23.71
CA PHE A 57 11.89 7.78 -24.39
C PHE A 57 10.99 8.73 -23.64
N ASN A 58 9.88 8.24 -23.10
CA ASN A 58 9.00 9.07 -22.29
C ASN A 58 9.69 9.56 -21.02
N THR A 59 10.49 8.69 -20.38
CA THR A 59 11.24 9.04 -19.16
C THR A 59 12.31 10.11 -19.44
N CYS A 60 13.05 9.99 -20.54
CA CYS A 60 14.00 11.01 -20.97
C CYS A 60 13.32 12.31 -21.40
N ALA A 61 12.21 12.23 -22.13
CA ALA A 61 11.49 13.42 -22.62
C ALA A 61 10.84 14.23 -21.52
N ALA A 62 10.41 13.59 -20.43
CA ALA A 62 9.94 14.29 -19.22
C ALA A 62 11.00 15.23 -18.61
N HIS A 63 12.27 15.05 -18.97
CA HIS A 63 13.41 15.87 -18.55
C HIS A 63 14.03 16.69 -19.69
N GLY A 64 13.27 16.96 -20.76
CA GLY A 64 13.69 17.88 -21.83
C GLY A 64 14.52 17.26 -22.95
N VAL A 65 14.61 15.92 -23.03
CA VAL A 65 15.18 15.24 -24.20
C VAL A 65 14.14 15.22 -25.33
N ASP A 66 14.43 15.94 -26.41
CA ASP A 66 13.54 16.08 -27.56
C ASP A 66 14.05 15.36 -28.81
N LYS A 67 15.36 15.10 -28.90
CA LYS A 67 16.01 14.41 -30.02
C LYS A 67 16.49 13.01 -29.66
N PHE A 68 16.13 12.03 -30.48
CA PHE A 68 16.49 10.63 -30.27
C PHE A 68 17.30 10.09 -31.45
N VAL A 69 18.52 9.63 -31.19
CA VAL A 69 19.39 9.00 -32.18
C VAL A 69 19.38 7.50 -31.93
N VAL A 70 18.65 6.77 -32.76
CA VAL A 70 18.44 5.33 -32.58
C VAL A 70 19.37 4.56 -33.51
N ILE A 71 20.23 3.75 -32.91
CA ILE A 71 21.12 2.85 -33.66
C ILE A 71 20.39 1.52 -33.84
N ARG A 72 20.00 1.18 -35.07
CA ARG A 72 19.23 -0.03 -35.37
C ARG A 72 20.04 -1.01 -36.22
N GLY A 73 19.66 -2.28 -36.17
CA GLY A 73 20.37 -3.39 -36.83
C GLY A 73 19.43 -4.56 -37.04
N TYR A 74 19.34 -5.45 -36.05
CA TYR A 74 18.37 -6.56 -36.10
C TYR A 74 16.94 -6.05 -36.32
N LEU A 75 16.27 -6.57 -37.35
CA LEU A 75 14.92 -6.19 -37.76
C LEU A 75 14.73 -4.67 -37.92
N ALA A 76 15.71 -3.95 -38.47
CA ALA A 76 15.64 -2.48 -38.63
C ALA A 76 14.35 -1.97 -39.29
N HIS A 77 13.81 -2.68 -40.29
CA HIS A 77 12.54 -2.33 -40.96
C HIS A 77 11.34 -2.22 -40.02
N LYS A 78 11.33 -2.94 -38.89
CA LYS A 78 10.25 -2.87 -37.89
C LYS A 78 10.15 -1.51 -37.23
N TRP A 79 11.24 -0.76 -37.17
CA TRP A 79 11.22 0.63 -36.69
C TRP A 79 10.42 1.55 -37.60
N ASP A 80 10.38 1.26 -38.91
CA ASP A 80 9.61 2.04 -39.88
C ASP A 80 8.13 1.62 -39.89
N GLU A 81 7.86 0.32 -39.72
CA GLU A 81 6.51 -0.27 -39.73
C GLU A 81 5.71 -0.01 -38.44
N GLU A 82 6.32 -0.27 -37.28
CA GLU A 82 5.63 -0.36 -35.98
C GLU A 82 6.11 0.74 -35.01
N GLY A 83 7.20 1.44 -35.35
CA GLY A 83 7.87 2.37 -34.43
C GLY A 83 7.01 3.53 -33.96
N LYS A 84 6.19 4.13 -34.85
CA LYS A 84 5.35 5.29 -34.47
C LYS A 84 4.36 4.98 -33.36
N GLU A 85 3.81 3.77 -33.32
CA GLU A 85 2.97 3.33 -32.21
C GLU A 85 3.81 3.08 -30.96
N ALA A 86 4.99 2.49 -31.12
CA ALA A 86 5.88 2.15 -30.02
C ALA A 86 6.55 3.35 -29.33
N TYR A 87 6.78 4.48 -29.99
CA TYR A 87 7.47 5.64 -29.38
C TYR A 87 6.76 7.00 -29.57
N GLY A 88 5.68 7.06 -30.33
CA GLY A 88 4.89 8.28 -30.57
C GLY A 88 5.48 9.24 -31.62
N VAL A 89 5.02 10.49 -31.63
CA VAL A 89 5.53 11.54 -32.53
C VAL A 89 6.75 12.20 -31.88
N ARG A 90 7.96 11.77 -32.27
CA ARG A 90 9.25 12.25 -31.74
C ARG A 90 10.22 12.57 -32.88
N ASP A 91 11.17 13.48 -32.63
CA ASP A 91 12.30 13.70 -33.53
C ASP A 91 13.29 12.54 -33.39
N ILE A 92 13.27 11.63 -34.36
CA ILE A 92 14.11 10.44 -34.39
C ILE A 92 15.03 10.47 -35.60
N THR A 93 16.32 10.29 -35.34
CA THR A 93 17.35 10.03 -36.34
C THR A 93 17.77 8.57 -36.25
N PHE A 94 17.57 7.80 -37.32
CA PHE A 94 18.04 6.42 -37.40
C PHE A 94 19.48 6.34 -37.91
N VAL A 95 20.27 5.49 -37.27
CA VAL A 95 21.65 5.15 -37.65
C VAL A 95 21.73 3.64 -37.84
N GLU A 96 22.18 3.20 -39.02
CA GLU A 96 22.26 1.78 -39.34
C GLU A 96 23.58 1.16 -38.84
N ASN A 97 23.48 0.03 -38.14
CA ASN A 97 24.60 -0.87 -37.88
C ASN A 97 24.37 -2.19 -38.63
N GLU A 98 24.73 -2.24 -39.91
CA GLU A 98 24.61 -3.46 -40.72
C GLU A 98 25.47 -4.62 -40.21
N ASN A 99 26.54 -4.32 -39.46
CA ASN A 99 27.46 -5.32 -38.91
C ASN A 99 27.08 -5.81 -37.49
N TYR A 100 25.84 -5.59 -37.04
CA TYR A 100 25.37 -5.93 -35.69
C TYR A 100 25.57 -7.40 -35.29
N ARG A 101 25.67 -8.32 -36.27
CA ARG A 101 25.91 -9.76 -36.03
C ARG A 101 27.35 -10.08 -35.65
N HIS A 102 28.29 -9.21 -36.02
CA HIS A 102 29.72 -9.44 -35.85
C HIS A 102 30.41 -8.39 -34.98
N ASN A 103 29.66 -7.45 -34.42
CA ASN A 103 30.15 -6.46 -33.47
C ASN A 103 29.27 -6.37 -32.23
N ASN A 104 29.67 -5.52 -31.28
CA ASN A 104 28.99 -5.36 -30.01
C ASN A 104 28.65 -3.87 -29.71
N VAL A 105 28.16 -3.59 -28.51
CA VAL A 105 27.59 -2.29 -28.10
C VAL A 105 28.54 -1.10 -28.33
N MET A 106 29.85 -1.25 -28.10
CA MET A 106 30.81 -0.17 -28.37
C MET A 106 30.85 0.20 -29.85
N ARG A 107 30.96 -0.79 -30.73
CA ARG A 107 31.02 -0.56 -32.18
C ARG A 107 29.70 -0.06 -32.73
N SER A 108 28.58 -0.50 -32.16
CA SER A 108 27.26 0.04 -32.45
C SER A 108 27.22 1.54 -32.13
N LEU A 109 27.63 1.96 -30.93
CA LEU A 109 27.68 3.37 -30.52
C LEU A 109 28.44 4.25 -31.53
N PHE A 110 29.59 3.78 -32.02
CA PHE A 110 30.41 4.56 -32.95
C PHE A 110 29.87 4.65 -34.37
N LYS A 111 28.79 3.93 -34.72
CA LYS A 111 28.01 4.28 -35.92
C LYS A 111 27.37 5.67 -35.78
N ALA A 112 27.12 6.12 -34.55
CA ALA A 112 26.59 7.44 -34.21
C ALA A 112 27.68 8.40 -33.67
N GLU A 113 28.97 8.22 -34.02
CA GLU A 113 30.08 9.05 -33.51
C GLU A 113 29.82 10.56 -33.64
N ALA A 114 29.22 10.99 -34.76
CA ALA A 114 28.90 12.40 -35.02
C ALA A 114 27.93 13.04 -34.01
N TYR A 115 27.18 12.22 -33.27
CA TYR A 115 26.18 12.67 -32.31
C TYR A 115 26.72 12.73 -30.87
N LEU A 116 27.90 12.15 -30.57
CA LEU A 116 28.45 12.06 -29.21
C LEU A 116 28.67 13.43 -28.55
N ALA A 117 29.05 14.44 -29.33
CA ALA A 117 29.27 15.80 -28.85
C ALA A 117 27.97 16.54 -28.47
N GLY A 118 26.82 16.01 -28.89
CA GLY A 118 25.48 16.57 -28.70
C GLY A 118 25.21 17.86 -29.48
N PRO A 119 23.92 18.24 -29.63
CA PRO A 119 23.52 19.41 -30.39
C PRO A 119 23.80 20.71 -29.61
N ASN A 120 24.22 21.77 -30.32
CA ASN A 120 24.38 23.11 -29.77
C ASN A 120 25.31 23.21 -28.53
N GLY A 121 26.28 22.29 -28.43
CA GLY A 121 27.21 22.22 -27.29
C GLY A 121 26.59 21.67 -26.01
N ARG A 122 25.33 21.22 -26.05
CA ARG A 122 24.68 20.49 -24.97
C ARG A 122 25.15 19.04 -25.00
N GLY A 123 25.33 18.43 -23.84
CA GLY A 123 25.77 17.03 -23.74
C GLY A 123 24.78 16.03 -24.36
N THR A 124 25.11 14.75 -24.29
CA THR A 124 24.29 13.65 -24.82
C THR A 124 24.10 12.58 -23.75
N LEU A 125 22.86 12.07 -23.63
CA LEU A 125 22.60 10.83 -22.91
C LEU A 125 22.87 9.64 -23.83
N ILE A 126 23.40 8.56 -23.29
CA ILE A 126 23.63 7.31 -24.03
C ILE A 126 23.02 6.18 -23.20
N SER A 127 22.18 5.36 -23.84
CA SER A 127 21.49 4.26 -23.18
C SER A 127 21.57 2.98 -24.01
N TYR A 128 21.75 1.86 -23.31
CA TYR A 128 21.39 0.56 -23.84
C TYR A 128 19.87 0.49 -24.10
N SER A 129 19.44 -0.42 -24.97
CA SER A 129 18.04 -0.51 -25.41
C SER A 129 17.22 -1.56 -24.67
N ASP A 130 17.87 -2.33 -23.81
CA ASP A 130 17.31 -3.43 -23.04
C ASP A 130 17.13 -3.13 -21.56
N ILE A 131 17.25 -1.86 -21.18
CA ILE A 131 17.07 -1.40 -19.82
C ILE A 131 15.84 -0.49 -19.73
N VAL A 132 15.19 -0.50 -18.57
CA VAL A 132 14.17 0.47 -18.16
C VAL A 132 14.59 1.12 -16.85
N PHE A 133 14.26 2.39 -16.67
CA PHE A 133 14.70 3.21 -15.54
C PHE A 133 13.67 4.29 -15.19
N THR A 134 13.76 4.84 -13.98
CA THR A 134 12.78 5.82 -13.46
C THR A 134 13.07 7.27 -13.88
N LEU A 135 12.09 8.17 -13.68
CA LEU A 135 12.26 9.61 -13.89
C LEU A 135 13.34 10.16 -12.95
N ASP A 136 13.40 9.67 -11.71
CA ASP A 136 14.40 10.10 -10.74
C ASP A 136 15.83 9.73 -11.17
N THR A 137 16.00 8.55 -11.81
CA THR A 137 17.30 8.13 -12.38
C THR A 137 17.79 9.11 -13.44
N VAL A 138 16.92 9.49 -14.38
CA VAL A 138 17.27 10.48 -15.42
C VAL A 138 17.50 11.85 -14.81
N ARG A 139 16.67 12.29 -13.86
CA ARG A 139 16.84 13.56 -13.14
C ARG A 139 18.24 13.66 -12.51
N LYS A 140 18.64 12.65 -11.72
CA LYS A 140 19.97 12.57 -11.10
C LYS A 140 21.08 12.63 -12.14
N LEU A 141 20.93 11.90 -13.25
CA LEU A 141 21.91 11.92 -14.33
C LEU A 141 22.00 13.29 -15.02
N MET A 142 20.89 13.97 -15.22
CA MET A 142 20.84 15.32 -15.81
C MET A 142 21.52 16.35 -14.90
N GLU A 143 21.29 16.27 -13.59
CA GLU A 143 21.88 17.14 -12.56
C GLU A 143 23.38 16.89 -12.30
N ALA A 144 23.87 15.68 -12.59
CA ALA A 144 25.26 15.29 -12.33
C ALA A 144 26.29 16.21 -13.01
N LYS A 145 27.44 16.45 -12.39
CA LYS A 145 28.51 17.27 -12.99
C LYS A 145 29.66 16.38 -13.44
N GLY A 146 30.15 16.59 -14.65
CA GLY A 146 31.28 15.84 -15.20
C GLY A 146 31.23 15.74 -16.71
N ASP A 147 32.37 15.46 -17.33
CA ASP A 147 32.47 15.23 -18.78
C ASP A 147 31.95 13.84 -19.17
N VAL A 148 32.09 12.87 -18.27
CA VAL A 148 31.54 11.52 -18.38
C VAL A 148 30.91 11.15 -17.05
N CYS A 149 29.61 10.85 -17.04
CA CYS A 149 28.87 10.44 -15.85
C CYS A 149 28.22 9.07 -16.10
N LEU A 150 28.45 8.08 -15.23
CA LEU A 150 27.82 6.77 -15.31
C LEU A 150 26.75 6.62 -14.22
N VAL A 151 25.60 6.05 -14.58
CA VAL A 151 24.62 5.62 -13.57
C VAL A 151 25.06 4.27 -13.01
N ILE A 152 25.29 4.22 -11.70
CA ILE A 152 25.79 3.04 -11.00
C ILE A 152 24.75 2.59 -9.98
N ASP A 153 24.24 1.36 -10.12
CA ASP A 153 23.40 0.75 -9.09
C ASP A 153 24.29 0.19 -7.96
N ARG A 154 24.16 0.77 -6.77
CA ARG A 154 24.88 0.33 -5.57
C ARG A 154 24.22 -0.88 -4.92
N ASP A 155 22.98 -1.15 -5.27
CA ASP A 155 22.14 -2.24 -4.77
C ASP A 155 21.99 -3.39 -5.78
N TRP A 156 22.99 -3.47 -6.67
CA TRP A 156 23.03 -4.35 -7.83
C TRP A 156 22.86 -5.84 -7.49
N ARG A 157 23.35 -6.31 -6.34
CA ARG A 157 23.29 -7.74 -5.98
C ARG A 157 21.85 -8.25 -5.94
N ARG A 158 20.89 -7.41 -5.52
CA ARG A 158 19.49 -7.83 -5.41
C ARG A 158 18.87 -8.14 -6.76
N VAL A 159 19.27 -7.48 -7.86
CA VAL A 159 18.69 -7.75 -9.18
C VAL A 159 19.08 -9.13 -9.71
N TYR A 160 20.09 -9.78 -9.13
CA TYR A 160 20.49 -11.14 -9.46
C TYR A 160 19.84 -12.22 -8.58
N THR A 161 19.14 -11.86 -7.50
CA THR A 161 18.48 -12.82 -6.63
C THR A 161 17.44 -13.63 -7.39
N GLY A 162 17.66 -14.93 -7.49
CA GLY A 162 16.78 -15.86 -8.21
C GLY A 162 17.00 -15.92 -9.73
N ARG A 163 17.88 -15.09 -10.32
CA ARG A 163 18.22 -15.17 -11.75
C ARG A 163 18.96 -16.47 -12.07
N THR A 164 18.49 -17.19 -13.09
CA THR A 164 19.11 -18.46 -13.53
C THR A 164 19.72 -18.37 -14.93
N PHE A 165 19.16 -17.55 -15.81
CA PHE A 165 19.56 -17.44 -17.21
C PHE A 165 20.53 -16.29 -17.52
N HIS A 166 20.72 -15.35 -16.58
CA HIS A 166 21.68 -14.24 -16.67
C HIS A 166 22.46 -14.12 -15.35
N PRO A 167 23.64 -14.77 -15.24
CA PRO A 167 24.38 -14.85 -13.98
C PRO A 167 25.15 -13.56 -13.65
N MET A 168 25.52 -13.38 -12.38
CA MET A 168 26.31 -12.23 -11.88
C MET A 168 27.63 -12.02 -12.62
N THR A 169 28.19 -13.07 -13.24
CA THR A 169 29.43 -12.97 -14.03
C THR A 169 29.30 -12.08 -15.26
N GLU A 170 28.08 -11.74 -15.67
CA GLU A 170 27.79 -10.82 -16.77
C GLU A 170 27.66 -9.36 -16.33
N CYS A 171 27.69 -9.08 -15.01
CA CYS A 171 27.63 -7.75 -14.44
C CYS A 171 28.70 -6.82 -15.02
N GLU A 172 28.30 -5.61 -15.39
CA GLU A 172 29.21 -4.52 -15.73
C GLU A 172 29.73 -3.85 -14.45
N ALA A 173 30.59 -4.59 -13.74
CA ALA A 173 31.10 -4.23 -12.42
C ALA A 173 31.78 -2.86 -12.41
N ALA A 174 31.50 -2.06 -11.38
CA ALA A 174 32.15 -0.79 -11.10
C ALA A 174 32.83 -0.83 -9.72
N VAL A 175 34.03 -0.26 -9.65
CA VAL A 175 34.77 0.03 -8.41
C VAL A 175 34.87 1.54 -8.28
N LEU A 176 34.49 2.06 -7.12
CA LEU A 176 34.39 3.50 -6.88
C LEU A 176 35.56 4.01 -6.03
N SER A 177 35.77 5.33 -6.07
CA SER A 177 36.66 6.02 -5.14
C SER A 177 36.23 5.83 -3.68
N ALA A 178 37.14 6.10 -2.74
CA ALA A 178 36.84 6.00 -1.31
C ALA A 178 35.66 6.90 -0.90
N ASP A 179 35.52 8.08 -1.52
CA ASP A 179 34.39 8.99 -1.31
C ASP A 179 33.17 8.68 -2.19
N LYS A 180 33.23 7.59 -2.97
CA LYS A 180 32.18 7.10 -3.86
C LYS A 180 31.68 8.12 -4.87
N LYS A 181 32.51 9.09 -5.29
CA LYS A 181 32.15 10.12 -6.29
C LYS A 181 32.62 9.83 -7.70
N THR A 182 33.66 9.02 -7.86
CA THR A 182 34.20 8.70 -9.18
C THR A 182 34.36 7.20 -9.36
N VAL A 183 34.34 6.77 -10.62
CA VAL A 183 34.60 5.39 -11.01
C VAL A 183 36.10 5.22 -11.24
N ILE A 184 36.71 4.26 -10.53
CA ILE A 184 38.13 3.90 -10.66
C ILE A 184 38.30 2.77 -11.66
N LYS A 185 37.37 1.81 -11.65
CA LYS A 185 37.39 0.67 -12.56
C LYS A 185 35.99 0.31 -13.01
N VAL A 186 35.81 -0.04 -14.28
CA VAL A 186 34.54 -0.49 -14.83
C VAL A 186 34.73 -1.57 -15.88
N GLY A 187 33.93 -2.63 -15.80
CA GLY A 187 33.82 -3.63 -16.87
C GLY A 187 33.49 -5.03 -16.40
N LYS A 188 33.14 -5.88 -17.37
CA LYS A 188 32.83 -7.28 -17.13
C LYS A 188 34.06 -8.04 -16.63
N LYS A 189 33.89 -8.82 -15.55
CA LYS A 189 34.94 -9.66 -14.93
C LYS A 189 36.24 -8.89 -14.66
N CYS A 190 36.14 -7.59 -14.40
CA CYS A 190 37.32 -6.74 -14.22
C CYS A 190 37.90 -6.84 -12.80
N VAL A 191 37.10 -7.28 -11.82
CA VAL A 191 37.48 -7.52 -10.43
C VAL A 191 36.71 -8.71 -9.85
N PRO A 192 37.21 -9.31 -8.75
CA PRO A 192 36.44 -10.25 -7.93
C PRO A 192 35.14 -9.63 -7.36
N GLU A 193 34.13 -10.46 -7.10
CA GLU A 193 32.77 -10.01 -6.70
C GLU A 193 32.70 -9.24 -5.37
N ASP A 194 33.61 -9.52 -4.44
CA ASP A 194 33.72 -8.85 -3.14
C ASP A 194 34.30 -7.42 -3.25
N GLN A 195 34.93 -7.09 -4.39
CA GLN A 195 35.45 -5.75 -4.68
C GLN A 195 34.48 -4.89 -5.49
N ILE A 196 33.34 -5.45 -5.91
CA ILE A 196 32.35 -4.72 -6.71
C ILE A 196 31.53 -3.81 -5.81
N ASP A 197 31.66 -2.52 -6.08
CA ASP A 197 30.96 -1.43 -5.44
C ASP A 197 29.58 -1.17 -6.04
N GLY A 198 29.38 -1.50 -7.31
CA GLY A 198 28.12 -1.28 -8.01
C GLY A 198 28.14 -1.84 -9.42
N GLU A 199 27.01 -1.74 -10.11
CA GLU A 199 26.85 -2.13 -11.51
C GLU A 199 26.59 -0.90 -12.38
N PHE A 200 27.35 -0.75 -13.46
CA PHE A 200 27.00 0.22 -14.49
C PHE A 200 25.78 -0.27 -15.27
N ILE A 201 24.68 0.47 -15.18
CA ILE A 201 23.38 0.01 -15.69
C ILE A 201 23.22 0.15 -17.21
N GLY A 202 24.23 0.63 -17.94
CA GLY A 202 24.12 0.92 -19.37
C GLY A 202 23.53 2.29 -19.71
N LEU A 203 23.32 3.18 -18.73
CA LEU A 203 22.86 4.56 -18.91
C LEU A 203 23.92 5.56 -18.45
N MET A 204 24.34 6.45 -19.36
CA MET A 204 25.39 7.44 -19.08
C MET A 204 25.10 8.80 -19.71
N LYS A 205 25.83 9.82 -19.24
CA LYS A 205 25.84 11.17 -19.82
C LYS A 205 27.27 11.54 -20.22
N VAL A 206 27.40 12.16 -21.38
CA VAL A 206 28.65 12.79 -21.81
C VAL A 206 28.44 14.27 -22.10
N SER A 207 29.39 15.11 -21.69
CA SER A 207 29.48 16.48 -22.18
C SER A 207 30.00 16.50 -23.62
N LYS A 208 29.99 17.66 -24.27
CA LYS A 208 30.68 17.85 -25.56
C LYS A 208 32.14 17.38 -25.50
N LYS A 209 32.88 17.81 -24.49
CA LYS A 209 34.29 17.45 -24.27
C LYS A 209 34.46 15.96 -24.01
N GLY A 210 33.57 15.35 -23.21
CA GLY A 210 33.56 13.90 -22.97
C GLY A 210 33.33 13.11 -24.26
N GLY A 211 32.31 13.49 -25.05
CA GLY A 211 32.01 12.85 -26.32
C GLY A 211 33.15 12.96 -27.34
N GLU A 212 33.76 14.13 -27.48
CA GLU A 212 34.93 14.35 -28.33
C GLU A 212 36.14 13.52 -27.89
N PHE A 213 36.36 13.40 -26.58
CA PHE A 213 37.42 12.57 -26.02
C PHE A 213 37.20 11.09 -26.33
N LEU A 214 35.99 10.57 -26.10
CA LEU A 214 35.65 9.17 -26.39
C LEU A 214 35.79 8.86 -27.89
N ALA A 215 35.37 9.77 -28.78
CA ALA A 215 35.57 9.65 -30.22
C ALA A 215 37.06 9.60 -30.61
N LYS A 216 37.88 10.48 -30.03
CA LYS A 216 39.33 10.47 -30.25
C LYS A 216 39.95 9.15 -29.78
N LEU A 217 39.60 8.69 -28.58
CA LEU A 217 40.12 7.46 -28.00
C LEU A 217 39.73 6.23 -28.82
N HIS A 218 38.49 6.14 -29.25
CA HIS A 218 38.04 5.05 -30.12
C HIS A 218 38.79 5.02 -31.45
N ARG A 219 39.03 6.18 -32.09
CA ARG A 219 39.84 6.24 -33.32
C ARG A 219 41.29 5.82 -33.09
N GLN A 220 41.85 6.10 -31.91
CA GLN A 220 43.18 5.65 -31.53
C GLN A 220 43.21 4.12 -31.41
N TYR A 221 42.29 3.52 -30.67
CA TYR A 221 42.19 2.07 -30.56
C TYR A 221 41.88 1.41 -31.90
N ALA A 222 41.02 1.99 -32.74
CA ALA A 222 40.73 1.44 -34.06
C ALA A 222 42.00 1.35 -34.94
N LYS A 223 42.92 2.32 -34.84
CA LYS A 223 44.23 2.26 -35.50
C LYS A 223 45.14 1.23 -34.87
N GLU A 224 45.21 1.18 -33.54
CA GLU A 224 46.06 0.25 -32.82
C GLU A 224 45.68 -1.23 -33.06
N TYR A 225 44.39 -1.52 -33.16
CA TYR A 225 43.86 -2.87 -33.33
C TYR A 225 43.66 -3.27 -34.80
N ALA A 226 43.90 -2.38 -35.76
CA ALA A 226 43.77 -2.66 -37.19
C ALA A 226 44.65 -3.83 -37.64
N ASP A 227 45.88 -3.89 -37.15
CA ASP A 227 46.86 -4.94 -37.50
C ASP A 227 46.79 -6.18 -36.57
N LYS A 228 45.88 -6.18 -35.58
CA LYS A 228 45.70 -7.26 -34.60
C LYS A 228 44.21 -7.55 -34.32
N PRO A 229 43.41 -7.90 -35.34
CA PRO A 229 41.95 -7.98 -35.24
C PRO A 229 41.44 -9.05 -34.24
N ASP A 230 42.25 -10.07 -33.94
CA ASP A 230 41.90 -11.13 -32.98
C ASP A 230 42.48 -10.89 -31.58
N ALA A 231 43.25 -9.83 -31.37
CA ALA A 231 43.80 -9.52 -30.06
C ALA A 231 42.68 -9.13 -29.09
N PRO A 232 42.69 -9.64 -27.84
CA PRO A 232 41.74 -9.23 -26.81
C PRO A 232 41.73 -7.72 -26.61
N PHE A 233 40.54 -7.15 -26.48
CA PHE A 233 40.36 -5.74 -26.15
C PHE A 233 39.79 -5.65 -24.73
N PHE A 234 40.67 -5.43 -23.75
CA PHE A 234 40.35 -5.60 -22.33
C PHE A 234 39.79 -7.01 -22.07
N THR A 235 38.58 -7.12 -21.53
CA THR A 235 37.88 -8.39 -21.27
C THR A 235 37.02 -8.86 -22.44
N ALA A 236 36.91 -8.07 -23.52
CA ALA A 236 36.23 -8.47 -24.74
C ALA A 236 37.14 -9.36 -25.60
N LYS A 237 36.52 -10.26 -26.38
CA LYS A 237 37.22 -11.19 -27.27
C LYS A 237 38.17 -10.47 -28.23
N ASN A 238 37.73 -9.34 -28.78
CA ASN A 238 38.52 -8.46 -29.64
C ASN A 238 37.87 -7.07 -29.73
N PHE A 239 38.49 -6.16 -30.48
CA PHE A 239 38.02 -4.78 -30.63
C PHE A 239 36.61 -4.67 -31.25
N GLU A 240 36.27 -5.52 -32.24
CA GLU A 240 34.93 -5.51 -32.83
C GLU A 240 33.84 -5.96 -31.83
N GLN A 241 34.20 -6.83 -30.88
CA GLN A 241 33.33 -7.31 -29.81
C GLN A 241 33.40 -6.47 -28.53
N GLY A 242 34.04 -5.29 -28.58
CA GLY A 242 34.23 -4.42 -27.42
C GLY A 242 32.95 -3.99 -26.71
N TYR A 243 32.99 -3.97 -25.38
CA TYR A 243 31.92 -3.46 -24.53
C TYR A 243 32.06 -1.94 -24.34
N LEU A 244 30.98 -1.24 -24.02
CA LEU A 244 31.04 0.20 -23.74
C LEU A 244 31.94 0.46 -22.52
N CYS A 245 31.81 -0.34 -21.47
CA CYS A 245 32.69 -0.28 -20.30
C CYS A 245 34.19 -0.44 -20.63
N SER A 246 34.56 -1.21 -21.67
CA SER A 246 35.96 -1.30 -22.11
C SER A 246 36.51 0.05 -22.60
N LEU A 247 35.70 0.81 -23.36
CA LEU A 247 36.09 2.15 -23.78
C LEU A 247 36.16 3.12 -22.59
N ILE A 248 35.20 3.04 -21.68
CA ILE A 248 35.19 3.92 -20.49
C ILE A 248 36.37 3.63 -19.57
N GLN A 249 36.73 2.35 -19.38
CA GLN A 249 37.95 1.98 -18.68
C GLN A 249 39.18 2.57 -19.37
N GLY A 250 39.28 2.44 -20.70
CA GLY A 250 40.35 3.08 -21.46
C GLY A 250 40.37 4.60 -21.26
N ALA A 251 39.22 5.26 -21.13
CA ALA A 251 39.17 6.70 -20.86
C ALA A 251 39.72 7.04 -19.47
N ILE A 252 39.38 6.25 -18.45
CA ILE A 252 39.93 6.38 -17.09
C ILE A 252 41.44 6.20 -17.12
N ASP A 253 41.94 5.18 -17.81
CA ASP A 253 43.38 4.89 -17.95
C ASP A 253 44.13 6.05 -18.65
N HIS A 254 43.43 6.83 -19.48
CA HIS A 254 43.95 8.04 -20.15
C HIS A 254 43.66 9.35 -19.38
N GLY A 255 43.30 9.26 -18.10
CA GLY A 255 43.15 10.40 -17.20
C GLY A 255 41.79 11.11 -17.26
N MET A 256 40.77 10.52 -17.88
CA MET A 256 39.41 11.05 -17.80
C MET A 256 38.79 10.76 -16.44
N THR A 257 38.34 11.80 -15.73
CA THR A 257 37.53 11.63 -14.54
C THR A 257 36.12 11.20 -14.94
N VAL A 258 35.69 10.03 -14.44
CA VAL A 258 34.35 9.50 -14.64
C VAL A 258 33.55 9.66 -13.35
N THR A 259 32.53 10.53 -13.37
CA THR A 259 31.63 10.77 -12.23
C THR A 259 30.63 9.63 -12.09
N THR A 260 30.36 9.21 -10.86
CA THR A 260 29.26 8.26 -10.57
C THR A 260 27.96 8.99 -10.27
N VAL A 261 26.84 8.40 -10.69
CA VAL A 261 25.48 8.80 -10.38
C VAL A 261 24.82 7.62 -9.68
N PRO A 262 24.84 7.57 -8.34
CA PRO A 262 24.38 6.40 -7.61
C PRO A 262 22.86 6.28 -7.61
N ILE A 263 22.39 5.05 -7.83
CA ILE A 263 21.01 4.62 -7.61
C ILE A 263 21.01 3.36 -6.74
N TYR A 264 19.84 3.03 -6.20
CA TYR A 264 19.65 1.88 -5.31
C TYR A 264 18.45 1.07 -5.81
N GLY A 265 18.70 0.29 -6.86
CA GLY A 265 17.66 -0.24 -7.75
C GLY A 265 17.08 0.85 -8.64
N CYS A 266 15.76 0.87 -8.81
CA CYS A 266 15.02 1.81 -9.68
C CYS A 266 15.38 1.72 -11.18
N TRP A 267 15.88 0.56 -11.60
CA TRP A 267 16.13 0.19 -13.00
C TRP A 267 15.96 -1.33 -13.17
N ARG A 268 15.73 -1.82 -14.39
CA ARG A 268 15.82 -3.25 -14.71
C ARG A 268 16.38 -3.46 -16.12
N GLU A 269 17.29 -4.42 -16.24
CA GLU A 269 17.65 -5.05 -17.52
C GLU A 269 16.65 -6.15 -17.84
N ILE A 270 16.11 -6.16 -19.06
CA ILE A 270 15.15 -7.16 -19.53
C ILE A 270 15.83 -8.05 -20.55
N ASP A 271 16.57 -9.04 -20.08
CA ASP A 271 17.31 -9.97 -20.95
C ASP A 271 16.54 -11.27 -21.21
N THR A 272 15.70 -11.67 -20.27
CA THR A 272 15.04 -12.97 -20.24
C THR A 272 13.55 -12.81 -19.90
N LEU A 273 12.75 -13.86 -20.12
CA LEU A 273 11.34 -13.86 -19.69
C LEU A 273 11.20 -13.71 -18.17
N GLN A 274 12.19 -14.19 -17.41
CA GLN A 274 12.25 -14.02 -15.96
C GLN A 274 12.37 -12.55 -15.57
N ASP A 275 13.22 -11.79 -16.27
CA ASP A 275 13.38 -10.35 -16.03
C ASP A 275 12.09 -9.59 -16.37
N LEU A 276 11.45 -9.97 -17.48
CA LEU A 276 10.19 -9.39 -17.91
C LEU A 276 9.09 -9.62 -16.86
N GLU A 277 8.98 -10.82 -16.31
CA GLU A 277 8.01 -11.13 -15.25
C GLU A 277 8.28 -10.30 -13.97
N ALA A 278 9.55 -10.21 -13.56
CA ALA A 278 9.95 -9.42 -12.40
C ALA A 278 9.65 -7.93 -12.57
N ALA A 279 9.92 -7.36 -13.75
CA ALA A 279 9.62 -5.97 -14.07
C ALA A 279 8.11 -5.69 -14.08
N ASN A 280 7.30 -6.60 -14.65
CA ASN A 280 5.83 -6.49 -14.64
C ASN A 280 5.27 -6.44 -13.21
N LYS A 281 5.77 -7.30 -12.32
CA LYS A 281 5.37 -7.32 -10.90
C LYS A 281 5.73 -6.02 -10.16
N ALA A 282 6.89 -5.44 -10.47
CA ALA A 282 7.35 -4.19 -9.86
C ALA A 282 6.49 -2.98 -10.26
N ILE A 283 6.10 -2.88 -11.54
CA ILE A 283 5.19 -1.82 -12.02
C ILE A 283 3.82 -1.97 -11.35
N SER A 284 3.27 -3.19 -11.29
CA SER A 284 1.90 -3.42 -10.83
C SER A 284 1.71 -3.15 -9.33
N HIS A 285 2.72 -3.46 -8.50
CA HIS A 285 2.62 -3.34 -7.04
C HIS A 285 3.06 -1.99 -6.50
N TYR A 286 4.09 -1.38 -7.10
CA TYR A 286 4.73 -0.19 -6.54
C TYR A 286 4.69 1.03 -7.47
N GLY A 287 4.17 0.87 -8.71
CA GLY A 287 4.22 1.94 -9.71
C GLY A 287 5.65 2.30 -10.14
N LEU A 288 6.64 1.45 -9.82
CA LEU A 288 8.02 1.58 -10.26
C LEU A 288 8.05 1.57 -11.79
N PHE A 289 8.85 2.41 -12.46
CA PHE A 289 8.90 2.58 -13.94
C PHE A 289 7.66 3.18 -14.61
N ALA A 290 6.60 3.51 -13.88
CA ALA A 290 5.49 4.23 -14.48
C ALA A 290 5.96 5.61 -14.96
N VAL A 291 5.69 5.96 -16.20
CA VAL A 291 5.98 7.30 -16.75
C VAL A 291 5.14 8.40 -16.07
N ASP A 292 4.07 7.99 -15.40
CA ASP A 292 3.20 8.84 -14.58
C ASP A 292 3.97 9.40 -13.35
N PRO A 293 4.24 10.72 -13.31
CA PRO A 293 4.96 11.35 -12.20
C PRO A 293 4.26 11.17 -10.85
N GLU A 294 2.93 11.03 -10.82
CA GLU A 294 2.22 10.79 -9.57
C GLU A 294 2.41 9.37 -9.05
N LYS A 295 2.55 8.36 -9.93
CA LYS A 295 2.90 6.99 -9.51
C LYS A 295 4.31 6.93 -8.94
N GLN A 296 5.29 7.58 -9.57
CA GLN A 296 6.65 7.61 -9.03
C GLN A 296 6.76 8.43 -7.74
N ARG A 297 6.06 9.56 -7.63
CA ARG A 297 5.97 10.34 -6.39
C ARG A 297 5.43 9.47 -5.25
N ARG A 298 4.38 8.68 -5.50
CA ARG A 298 3.80 7.76 -4.51
C ARG A 298 4.78 6.68 -4.05
N HIS A 299 5.54 6.07 -4.98
CA HIS A 299 6.62 5.15 -4.61
C HIS A 299 7.63 5.82 -3.68
N LYS A 300 8.12 7.01 -4.07
CA LYS A 300 9.08 7.79 -3.28
C LYS A 300 8.55 8.15 -1.89
N ASP A 301 7.29 8.60 -1.81
CA ASP A 301 6.65 8.94 -0.53
C ASP A 301 6.45 7.72 0.37
N TYR A 302 6.13 6.56 -0.21
CA TYR A 302 6.02 5.31 0.55
C TYR A 302 7.38 4.86 1.10
N VAL A 303 8.45 4.91 0.30
CA VAL A 303 9.80 4.58 0.76
C VAL A 303 10.26 5.56 1.86
N ARG A 304 9.95 6.86 1.73
CA ARG A 304 10.19 7.85 2.79
C ARG A 304 9.43 7.55 4.08
N GLN A 305 8.19 7.07 4.00
CA GLN A 305 7.46 6.64 5.20
C GLN A 305 8.17 5.48 5.89
N LEU A 306 8.67 4.49 5.15
CA LEU A 306 9.49 3.40 5.71
C LEU A 306 10.80 3.94 6.32
N GLY A 307 11.48 4.87 5.63
CA GLY A 307 12.69 5.51 6.15
C GLY A 307 12.45 6.33 7.42
N SER A 308 11.30 7.00 7.49
CA SER A 308 10.85 7.71 8.67
C SER A 308 10.59 6.78 9.85
N ARG A 309 10.04 5.57 9.60
CA ARG A 309 9.90 4.54 10.64
C ARG A 309 11.24 4.02 11.13
N ILE A 310 12.20 3.79 10.22
CA ILE A 310 13.59 3.44 10.58
C ILE A 310 14.20 4.54 11.45
N LEU A 311 14.05 5.81 11.07
CA LEU A 311 14.57 6.94 11.83
C LEU A 311 13.90 7.07 13.21
N ASN A 312 12.58 6.91 13.28
CA ASN A 312 11.85 6.93 14.54
C ASN A 312 12.35 5.84 15.49
N GLU A 313 12.46 4.60 15.00
CA GLU A 313 12.95 3.48 15.81
C GLU A 313 14.41 3.67 16.24
N ALA A 314 15.26 4.18 15.34
CA ALA A 314 16.63 4.53 15.67
C ALA A 314 16.68 5.59 16.78
N ASN A 315 15.77 6.58 16.75
CA ASN A 315 15.65 7.60 17.78
C ASN A 315 15.21 7.03 19.13
N ASP A 316 14.28 6.10 19.14
CA ASP A 316 13.79 5.44 20.34
C ASP A 316 14.87 4.55 20.98
N LEU A 317 15.62 3.81 20.14
CA LEU A 317 16.78 3.02 20.55
C LEU A 317 18.03 3.84 20.93
N LYS A 318 18.01 5.16 20.73
CA LYS A 318 19.17 6.07 20.92
C LYS A 318 20.36 5.66 20.05
N ARG A 319 20.13 5.42 18.76
CA ARG A 319 21.15 5.10 17.75
C ARG A 319 21.08 6.08 16.59
N THR A 320 22.21 6.67 16.22
CA THR A 320 22.25 7.46 14.98
C THR A 320 22.15 6.49 13.79
N ILE A 321 21.77 6.98 12.61
CA ILE A 321 21.69 6.11 11.42
C ILE A 321 23.04 5.46 11.09
N SER A 322 24.16 6.13 11.39
CA SER A 322 25.51 5.53 11.27
C SER A 322 25.74 4.38 12.26
N HIS A 323 25.22 4.46 13.48
CA HIS A 323 25.28 3.34 14.43
C HIS A 323 24.42 2.18 13.94
N ILE A 324 23.21 2.45 13.42
CA ILE A 324 22.35 1.42 12.83
C ILE A 324 23.09 0.72 11.68
N ALA A 325 23.60 1.48 10.71
CA ALA A 325 24.31 0.96 9.54
C ALA A 325 25.49 0.05 9.94
N THR A 326 26.29 0.49 10.92
CA THR A 326 27.42 -0.28 11.46
C THR A 326 26.95 -1.58 12.12
N ALA A 327 25.92 -1.50 12.96
CA ALA A 327 25.43 -2.65 13.72
C ALA A 327 24.82 -3.74 12.84
N ILE A 328 24.14 -3.35 11.76
CA ILE A 328 23.52 -4.30 10.81
C ILE A 328 24.42 -4.65 9.62
N GLY A 329 25.64 -4.11 9.57
CA GLY A 329 26.66 -4.43 8.56
C GLY A 329 26.30 -3.98 7.14
N VAL A 330 25.83 -2.74 6.97
CA VAL A 330 25.50 -2.14 5.67
C VAL A 330 26.11 -0.76 5.51
N ASP A 331 26.25 -0.31 4.26
CA ASP A 331 26.70 1.05 3.98
C ASP A 331 25.65 2.08 4.45
N LEU A 332 26.10 3.15 5.11
CA LEU A 332 25.25 4.24 5.62
C LEU A 332 24.35 4.83 4.53
N GLU A 333 24.86 4.90 3.30
CA GLU A 333 24.12 5.46 2.16
C GLU A 333 22.85 4.67 1.82
N PHE A 334 22.77 3.37 2.14
CA PHE A 334 21.57 2.56 1.88
C PHE A 334 20.41 2.99 2.77
N ILE A 335 20.68 3.27 4.05
CA ILE A 335 19.65 3.75 4.98
C ILE A 335 19.23 5.17 4.61
N ASN A 336 20.20 6.03 4.26
CA ASN A 336 19.91 7.40 3.81
C ASN A 336 19.07 7.39 2.53
N ALA A 337 19.35 6.52 1.57
CA ALA A 337 18.56 6.38 0.36
C ALA A 337 17.10 5.99 0.66
N ILE A 338 16.84 5.18 1.69
CA ILE A 338 15.47 4.87 2.13
C ILE A 338 14.83 6.11 2.76
N ILE A 339 15.53 6.80 3.67
CA ILE A 339 15.04 8.03 4.33
C ILE A 339 14.68 9.11 3.30
N GLU A 340 15.46 9.24 2.24
CA GLU A 340 15.25 10.23 1.17
C GLU A 340 14.22 9.77 0.12
N GLY A 341 13.84 8.49 0.13
CA GLY A 341 12.91 7.86 -0.82
C GLY A 341 13.53 7.50 -2.16
N GLU A 342 14.85 7.39 -2.23
CA GLU A 342 15.62 7.12 -3.43
C GLU A 342 15.94 5.63 -3.66
N ALA A 343 15.52 4.78 -2.72
CA ALA A 343 15.68 3.33 -2.79
C ALA A 343 14.42 2.62 -3.30
N GLU A 344 14.57 1.35 -3.66
CA GLU A 344 13.42 0.45 -3.80
C GLU A 344 12.90 -0.05 -2.44
N VAL A 345 11.61 -0.42 -2.42
CA VAL A 345 10.96 -1.04 -1.26
C VAL A 345 11.67 -2.33 -0.81
N GLY A 346 12.30 -3.05 -1.74
CA GLY A 346 13.09 -4.25 -1.43
C GLY A 346 14.26 -3.97 -0.49
N LEU A 347 14.98 -2.87 -0.71
CA LEU A 347 16.10 -2.46 0.16
C LEU A 347 15.59 -2.10 1.56
N ALA A 348 14.50 -1.32 1.64
CA ALA A 348 13.87 -0.98 2.91
C ALA A 348 13.47 -2.23 3.71
N ARG A 349 12.91 -3.24 3.03
CA ARG A 349 12.55 -4.52 3.66
C ARG A 349 13.76 -5.25 4.23
N GLU A 350 14.86 -5.33 3.47
CA GLU A 350 16.08 -5.98 3.92
C GLU A 350 16.69 -5.26 5.12
N ILE A 351 16.75 -3.93 5.09
CA ILE A 351 17.25 -3.12 6.20
C ILE A 351 16.41 -3.33 7.46
N ILE A 352 15.08 -3.28 7.36
CA ILE A 352 14.18 -3.52 8.49
C ILE A 352 14.38 -4.95 9.04
N GLN A 353 14.49 -5.95 8.18
CA GLN A 353 14.74 -7.34 8.58
C GLN A 353 16.04 -7.46 9.38
N LYS A 354 17.14 -6.86 8.90
CA LYS A 354 18.43 -6.86 9.62
C LYS A 354 18.36 -6.09 10.94
N MET A 355 17.59 -5.01 11.02
CA MET A 355 17.38 -4.29 12.27
C MET A 355 16.66 -5.16 13.32
N VAL A 356 15.63 -5.91 12.92
CA VAL A 356 14.89 -6.85 13.80
C VAL A 356 15.79 -8.00 14.28
N GLU A 357 16.76 -8.43 13.46
CA GLU A 357 17.72 -9.46 13.86
C GLU A 357 18.75 -8.98 14.90
N VAL A 358 19.03 -7.67 14.93
CA VAL A 358 20.04 -7.06 15.80
C VAL A 358 19.43 -6.41 17.06
N TYR A 359 18.22 -5.87 16.95
CA TYR A 359 17.55 -5.13 18.02
C TYR A 359 16.24 -5.81 18.45
N PRO A 360 15.81 -5.67 19.72
CA PRO A 360 14.59 -6.25 20.24
C PRO A 360 13.35 -5.45 19.81
N ILE A 361 13.11 -5.37 18.51
CA ILE A 361 12.04 -4.59 17.87
C ILE A 361 11.20 -5.50 16.98
N GLN A 362 9.94 -5.13 16.69
CA GLN A 362 9.09 -5.93 15.81
C GLN A 362 9.13 -5.42 14.38
N PHE A 363 9.11 -6.34 13.41
CA PHE A 363 9.06 -5.98 11.99
C PHE A 363 7.83 -5.09 11.67
N GLN A 364 6.70 -5.32 12.33
CA GLN A 364 5.45 -4.58 12.11
C GLN A 364 5.47 -3.13 12.61
N ASP A 365 6.35 -2.78 13.55
CA ASP A 365 6.50 -1.40 14.03
C ASP A 365 7.14 -0.51 12.96
N LEU A 366 7.98 -1.11 12.11
CA LEU A 366 8.70 -0.42 11.04
C LEU A 366 8.01 -0.59 9.68
N TRP A 367 7.40 -1.76 9.43
CA TRP A 367 6.84 -2.10 8.13
C TRP A 367 5.39 -1.65 7.99
N MET A 368 5.17 -0.72 7.05
CA MET A 368 3.83 -0.31 6.63
C MET A 368 3.37 -1.14 5.43
N SER A 369 2.09 -1.48 5.34
CA SER A 369 1.53 -2.08 4.13
C SER A 369 1.32 -1.01 3.05
N VAL A 370 1.54 -1.38 1.77
CA VAL A 370 1.25 -0.48 0.65
C VAL A 370 -0.21 -0.09 0.67
N ASP A 371 -0.45 1.21 0.63
CA ASP A 371 -1.77 1.80 0.58
C ASP A 371 -2.50 1.42 -0.72
N ASP A 372 -3.63 0.73 -0.61
CA ASP A 372 -4.50 0.36 -1.73
C ASP A 372 -5.65 1.34 -1.96
N THR A 373 -5.71 2.40 -1.15
CA THR A 373 -6.74 3.44 -1.15
C THR A 373 -6.16 4.81 -1.48
N LEU A 374 -5.24 4.83 -2.45
CA LEU A 374 -4.37 5.97 -2.81
C LEU A 374 -5.09 7.29 -3.13
N SER A 375 -6.37 7.24 -3.52
CA SER A 375 -7.20 8.43 -3.78
C SER A 375 -8.08 8.83 -2.59
N GLY A 376 -7.91 8.17 -1.43
CA GLY A 376 -8.81 8.23 -0.27
C GLY A 376 -10.05 7.36 -0.39
N LEU A 377 -10.26 6.70 -1.53
CA LEU A 377 -11.43 5.87 -1.82
C LEU A 377 -11.05 4.66 -2.67
N LEU A 378 -11.55 3.49 -2.30
CA LEU A 378 -11.49 2.26 -3.11
C LEU A 378 -12.89 1.90 -3.57
N HIS A 379 -13.07 1.70 -4.87
CA HIS A 379 -14.31 1.24 -5.49
C HIS A 379 -14.18 -0.23 -5.87
N PHE A 380 -15.22 -0.99 -5.55
CA PHE A 380 -15.34 -2.40 -5.89
C PHE A 380 -16.68 -2.61 -6.60
N SER A 381 -16.60 -2.89 -7.89
CA SER A 381 -17.78 -2.99 -8.76
C SER A 381 -18.58 -4.26 -8.49
N TYR A 382 -19.86 -4.22 -8.85
CA TYR A 382 -20.74 -5.39 -8.86
C TYR A 382 -20.12 -6.55 -9.65
N LYS A 383 -19.49 -6.27 -10.80
CA LYS A 383 -18.81 -7.29 -11.61
C LYS A 383 -17.70 -8.00 -10.83
N GLN A 384 -16.83 -7.23 -10.16
CA GLN A 384 -15.76 -7.79 -9.33
C GLN A 384 -16.33 -8.61 -8.16
N SER A 385 -17.44 -8.16 -7.56
CA SER A 385 -18.15 -8.93 -6.53
C SER A 385 -18.62 -10.26 -7.09
N MET A 386 -19.26 -10.28 -8.26
CA MET A 386 -19.70 -11.53 -8.90
C MET A 386 -18.55 -12.48 -9.24
N GLU A 387 -17.40 -11.95 -9.69
CA GLU A 387 -16.20 -12.74 -9.99
C GLU A 387 -15.57 -13.39 -8.73
N SER A 388 -15.86 -12.87 -7.53
CA SER A 388 -15.39 -13.42 -6.25
C SER A 388 -16.32 -14.49 -5.63
N SER A 389 -17.39 -14.87 -6.36
CA SER A 389 -18.40 -15.80 -5.84
C SER A 389 -17.81 -17.13 -5.39
N ARG A 390 -18.28 -17.62 -4.24
CA ARG A 390 -17.95 -18.95 -3.71
C ARG A 390 -19.14 -19.54 -2.96
N ILE A 391 -19.53 -20.75 -3.36
CA ILE A 391 -20.58 -21.52 -2.68
C ILE A 391 -19.95 -22.39 -1.60
N ILE A 392 -20.42 -22.25 -0.36
CA ILE A 392 -19.98 -23.07 0.77
C ILE A 392 -21.14 -23.98 1.20
N PRO A 393 -21.01 -25.31 1.05
CA PRO A 393 -22.01 -26.25 1.51
C PRO A 393 -21.94 -26.45 3.04
N ARG A 394 -23.08 -26.78 3.65
CA ARG A 394 -23.18 -27.20 5.05
C ARG A 394 -24.04 -28.45 5.16
N ARG A 395 -23.95 -29.16 6.29
CA ARG A 395 -24.77 -30.35 6.53
C ARG A 395 -26.22 -29.93 6.71
N ASP A 396 -27.11 -30.61 6.01
CA ASP A 396 -28.55 -30.48 6.15
C ASP A 396 -29.11 -31.38 7.26
N LYS A 397 -30.43 -31.42 7.41
CA LYS A 397 -31.11 -32.27 8.39
C LYS A 397 -30.83 -33.77 8.26
N ASN A 398 -30.41 -34.24 7.08
CA ASN A 398 -30.06 -35.63 6.81
C ASN A 398 -28.55 -35.88 6.99
N GLY A 399 -27.77 -34.83 7.30
CA GLY A 399 -26.32 -34.88 7.44
C GLY A 399 -25.57 -34.76 6.12
N GLU A 400 -26.25 -34.49 5.00
CA GLU A 400 -25.65 -34.36 3.67
C GLU A 400 -25.11 -32.95 3.43
N LEU A 401 -23.94 -32.83 2.81
CA LEU A 401 -23.37 -31.53 2.44
C LEU A 401 -24.08 -30.98 1.22
N THR A 402 -24.82 -29.90 1.42
CA THR A 402 -25.62 -29.25 0.38
C THR A 402 -25.38 -27.73 0.39
N PRO A 403 -25.52 -27.02 -0.76
CA PRO A 403 -25.24 -25.58 -0.85
C PRO A 403 -26.00 -24.77 0.21
N TYR A 404 -25.28 -23.97 1.02
CA TYR A 404 -25.89 -23.23 2.12
C TYR A 404 -25.78 -21.72 1.92
N TYR A 405 -24.58 -21.25 1.59
CA TYR A 405 -24.33 -19.85 1.26
C TYR A 405 -23.56 -19.70 -0.04
N GLU A 406 -23.85 -18.62 -0.76
CA GLU A 406 -22.96 -18.05 -1.75
C GLU A 406 -22.40 -16.73 -1.21
N TYR A 407 -21.09 -16.64 -1.06
CA TYR A 407 -20.39 -15.47 -0.56
C TYR A 407 -19.80 -14.68 -1.72
N PHE A 408 -19.82 -13.36 -1.58
CA PHE A 408 -19.20 -12.44 -2.52
C PHE A 408 -18.47 -11.34 -1.76
N ASP A 409 -17.23 -11.09 -2.17
CA ASP A 409 -16.43 -10.00 -1.65
C ASP A 409 -17.05 -8.66 -2.02
N THR A 410 -16.80 -7.67 -1.19
CA THR A 410 -17.13 -6.26 -1.42
C THR A 410 -15.91 -5.39 -1.10
N ALA A 411 -16.03 -4.07 -1.20
CA ALA A 411 -14.90 -3.16 -1.02
C ALA A 411 -14.20 -3.33 0.34
N MET A 412 -12.91 -3.64 0.30
CA MET A 412 -12.01 -3.75 1.45
C MET A 412 -10.73 -2.96 1.19
N GLY A 413 -10.35 -2.07 2.11
CA GLY A 413 -9.02 -1.45 2.10
C GLY A 413 -8.08 -2.17 3.08
N ARG A 414 -6.80 -2.33 2.74
CA ARG A 414 -5.78 -2.95 3.61
C ARG A 414 -5.69 -2.27 4.98
N ARG A 415 -5.79 -0.94 4.99
CA ARG A 415 -5.76 -0.10 6.20
C ARG A 415 -7.10 -0.07 6.95
N GLY A 416 -8.17 -0.58 6.34
CA GLY A 416 -9.52 -0.58 6.88
C GLY A 416 -9.79 -1.73 7.86
N PRO A 417 -10.70 -1.54 8.83
CA PRO A 417 -11.06 -2.58 9.80
C PRO A 417 -12.07 -3.60 9.27
N PHE A 418 -12.68 -3.36 8.09
CA PHE A 418 -13.83 -4.12 7.61
C PHE A 418 -13.45 -5.39 6.81
N ARG A 419 -14.26 -6.43 6.96
CA ARG A 419 -14.36 -7.61 6.07
C ARG A 419 -15.84 -7.80 5.71
N PRO A 420 -16.38 -6.95 4.82
CA PRO A 420 -17.78 -6.97 4.46
C PRO A 420 -18.07 -7.97 3.35
N GLU A 421 -19.09 -8.79 3.57
CA GLU A 421 -19.51 -9.85 2.66
C GLU A 421 -20.97 -9.63 2.25
N LYS A 422 -21.23 -9.79 0.95
CA LYS A 422 -22.59 -10.01 0.45
C LYS A 422 -22.83 -11.53 0.50
N ILE A 423 -23.84 -11.96 1.25
CA ILE A 423 -24.11 -13.39 1.45
C ILE A 423 -25.53 -13.69 0.97
N VAL A 424 -25.64 -14.65 0.05
CA VAL A 424 -26.92 -15.17 -0.42
C VAL A 424 -27.21 -16.50 0.28
N GLY A 425 -28.35 -16.55 0.99
CA GLY A 425 -28.85 -17.76 1.62
C GLY A 425 -29.46 -18.70 0.59
N LEU A 426 -28.82 -19.85 0.40
CA LEU A 426 -29.26 -20.89 -0.55
C LEU A 426 -30.17 -21.93 0.11
N ARG A 427 -30.13 -22.02 1.45
CA ARG A 427 -31.00 -22.89 2.25
C ARG A 427 -32.35 -22.23 2.50
N ASP A 428 -33.40 -22.92 2.09
CA ASP A 428 -34.77 -22.50 2.33
C ASP A 428 -35.33 -23.26 3.55
N VAL A 429 -36.06 -22.57 4.42
CA VAL A 429 -36.74 -23.13 5.59
C VAL A 429 -38.24 -22.87 5.50
N ASN A 430 -39.04 -23.83 5.98
CA ASN A 430 -40.51 -23.74 5.98
C ASN A 430 -41.10 -23.35 7.35
N ASP A 431 -40.25 -23.06 8.34
CA ASP A 431 -40.65 -22.62 9.67
C ASP A 431 -39.69 -21.54 10.22
N ASN A 432 -40.00 -21.03 11.42
CA ASN A 432 -39.17 -20.07 12.15
C ASN A 432 -38.61 -20.69 13.44
N ASN A 433 -38.40 -22.01 13.46
CA ASN A 433 -37.95 -22.73 14.63
C ASN A 433 -36.44 -22.58 14.80
N ALA A 434 -35.99 -22.05 15.94
CA ALA A 434 -34.56 -21.90 16.25
C ALA A 434 -33.81 -23.24 16.33
N LEU A 435 -34.53 -24.35 16.49
CA LEU A 435 -34.00 -25.71 16.50
C LEU A 435 -34.19 -26.45 15.17
N ASN A 436 -34.54 -25.75 14.09
CA ASN A 436 -34.72 -26.38 12.79
C ASN A 436 -33.43 -27.15 12.38
N PRO A 437 -33.50 -28.47 12.16
CA PRO A 437 -32.33 -29.31 11.90
C PRO A 437 -31.66 -29.01 10.54
N ASP A 438 -32.35 -28.28 9.66
CA ASP A 438 -31.81 -27.87 8.36
C ASP A 438 -30.96 -26.59 8.45
N VAL A 439 -31.01 -25.91 9.61
CA VAL A 439 -30.22 -24.70 9.87
C VAL A 439 -28.88 -25.09 10.47
N SER A 440 -27.82 -24.86 9.70
CA SER A 440 -26.45 -25.07 10.17
C SER A 440 -25.91 -23.78 10.77
N TYR A 441 -25.75 -23.77 12.10
CA TYR A 441 -25.03 -22.73 12.83
C TYR A 441 -23.53 -22.78 12.49
N ASP A 442 -22.87 -21.63 12.49
CA ASP A 442 -21.42 -21.59 12.58
C ASP A 442 -20.94 -21.79 14.04
N ASN A 443 -19.64 -21.64 14.27
CA ASN A 443 -19.04 -21.73 15.61
C ASN A 443 -18.82 -20.34 16.25
N GLY A 444 -19.40 -19.29 15.66
CA GLY A 444 -18.98 -17.91 15.89
C GLY A 444 -17.57 -17.63 15.36
N HIS A 445 -17.19 -16.35 15.34
CA HIS A 445 -15.88 -15.91 14.86
C HIS A 445 -15.38 -14.67 15.61
N LEU A 446 -14.06 -14.46 15.61
CA LEU A 446 -13.39 -13.37 16.33
C LEU A 446 -13.87 -11.97 15.91
N MET A 447 -14.12 -11.79 14.61
CA MET A 447 -14.59 -10.50 14.10
C MET A 447 -15.97 -10.21 14.67
N GLN A 448 -16.20 -8.97 15.09
CA GLN A 448 -17.56 -8.52 15.39
C GLN A 448 -18.31 -8.29 14.10
N GLN A 449 -19.64 -8.26 14.16
CA GLN A 449 -20.45 -8.13 12.95
C GLN A 449 -21.66 -7.24 13.14
N THR A 450 -21.91 -6.40 12.15
CA THR A 450 -23.20 -5.77 11.93
C THR A 450 -23.76 -6.26 10.60
N THR A 451 -25.06 -6.55 10.56
CA THR A 451 -25.71 -7.12 9.39
C THR A 451 -26.89 -6.24 8.99
N LEU A 452 -27.02 -5.95 7.70
CA LEU A 452 -28.26 -5.45 7.10
C LEU A 452 -29.00 -6.62 6.44
N PHE A 453 -30.27 -6.80 6.79
CA PHE A 453 -31.12 -7.83 6.21
C PHE A 453 -31.90 -7.29 5.01
N ILE A 454 -31.94 -8.07 3.93
CA ILE A 454 -32.60 -7.71 2.69
C ILE A 454 -33.43 -8.92 2.21
N GLY A 455 -34.74 -8.72 2.11
CA GLY A 455 -35.71 -9.78 1.81
C GLY A 455 -36.20 -10.54 3.05
N GLU A 456 -36.65 -11.77 2.83
CA GLU A 456 -37.31 -12.61 3.85
C GLU A 456 -36.33 -13.57 4.53
N VAL A 457 -35.45 -13.03 5.37
CA VAL A 457 -34.37 -13.79 6.03
C VAL A 457 -34.76 -14.19 7.45
N ASN A 458 -34.58 -15.45 7.82
CA ASN A 458 -34.54 -15.83 9.24
C ASN A 458 -33.11 -15.66 9.76
N PHE A 459 -32.98 -14.93 10.86
CA PHE A 459 -31.72 -14.75 11.57
C PHE A 459 -31.70 -15.63 12.82
N TYR A 460 -30.77 -16.58 12.84
CA TYR A 460 -30.57 -17.55 13.90
C TYR A 460 -29.33 -17.19 14.69
N TYR A 461 -29.39 -17.26 16.02
CA TYR A 461 -28.22 -17.06 16.87
C TYR A 461 -28.32 -17.87 18.16
N GLN A 462 -27.19 -18.06 18.84
CA GLN A 462 -27.13 -18.75 20.12
C GLN A 462 -26.44 -17.88 21.16
N VAL A 463 -27.13 -17.60 22.26
CA VAL A 463 -26.59 -16.88 23.41
C VAL A 463 -26.88 -17.70 24.66
N ARG A 464 -25.88 -17.86 25.53
CA ARG A 464 -26.02 -18.58 26.83
C ARG A 464 -26.72 -19.94 26.67
N ASP A 465 -26.25 -20.72 25.69
CA ASP A 465 -26.74 -22.05 25.30
C ASP A 465 -28.20 -22.13 24.83
N LYS A 466 -28.83 -20.98 24.57
CA LYS A 466 -30.19 -20.91 24.02
C LYS A 466 -30.12 -20.47 22.57
N LYS A 467 -30.80 -21.22 21.70
CA LYS A 467 -30.97 -20.88 20.29
C LYS A 467 -32.20 -20.01 20.10
N HIS A 468 -32.03 -18.95 19.31
CA HIS A 468 -33.07 -17.98 18.99
C HIS A 468 -33.20 -17.87 17.46
N CYS A 469 -34.39 -17.50 17.01
CA CYS A 469 -34.68 -17.18 15.62
C CYS A 469 -35.49 -15.89 15.55
N ILE A 470 -35.04 -14.93 14.75
CA ILE A 470 -35.74 -13.68 14.46
C ILE A 470 -36.12 -13.66 12.97
N VAL A 471 -37.41 -13.46 12.73
CA VAL A 471 -37.98 -13.27 11.39
C VAL A 471 -37.71 -11.83 10.94
N THR A 472 -36.74 -11.60 10.05
CA THR A 472 -36.34 -10.25 9.60
C THR A 472 -37.06 -9.83 8.31
N ARG A 473 -36.99 -8.55 7.98
CA ARG A 473 -37.46 -7.93 6.73
C ARG A 473 -36.40 -6.96 6.20
N THR A 474 -36.57 -6.52 4.95
CA THR A 474 -35.68 -5.51 4.34
C THR A 474 -35.57 -4.27 5.21
N GLY A 475 -34.33 -3.92 5.57
CA GLY A 475 -33.99 -2.76 6.38
C GLY A 475 -33.87 -3.02 7.87
N ASP A 476 -34.19 -4.23 8.33
CA ASP A 476 -33.82 -4.68 9.68
C ASP A 476 -32.31 -4.88 9.77
N SER A 477 -31.77 -4.82 11.00
CA SER A 477 -30.33 -4.98 11.22
C SER A 477 -30.00 -5.59 12.56
N ASN A 478 -28.75 -6.04 12.71
CA ASN A 478 -28.21 -6.46 14.00
C ASN A 478 -26.78 -5.93 14.25
N VAL A 479 -26.35 -6.10 15.51
CA VAL A 479 -24.96 -6.15 15.94
C VAL A 479 -24.80 -7.39 16.82
N ILE A 480 -23.78 -8.20 16.55
CA ILE A 480 -23.50 -9.45 17.26
C ILE A 480 -22.05 -9.45 17.77
N THR A 481 -21.86 -9.88 19.02
CA THR A 481 -20.54 -9.97 19.65
C THR A 481 -19.68 -11.09 19.05
N ALA A 482 -18.37 -10.98 19.24
CA ALA A 482 -17.42 -11.99 18.77
C ALA A 482 -17.74 -13.37 19.38
N PHE A 483 -17.54 -14.41 18.58
CA PHE A 483 -17.78 -15.82 18.93
C PHE A 483 -19.22 -16.20 19.30
N CYS A 484 -20.20 -15.33 19.07
CA CYS A 484 -21.62 -15.71 19.18
C CYS A 484 -22.04 -16.54 17.94
N PRO A 485 -22.40 -17.83 18.10
CA PRO A 485 -22.78 -18.68 16.97
C PRO A 485 -24.05 -18.21 16.29
N HIS A 486 -24.08 -18.18 14.96
CA HIS A 486 -25.25 -17.72 14.21
C HIS A 486 -25.40 -18.33 12.81
N SER A 487 -26.56 -18.09 12.20
CA SER A 487 -26.90 -18.53 10.85
C SER A 487 -28.03 -17.68 10.25
N PHE A 488 -28.25 -17.87 8.95
CA PHE A 488 -29.28 -17.24 8.14
C PHE A 488 -29.90 -18.30 7.23
N ALA A 489 -31.20 -18.20 6.99
CA ALA A 489 -31.88 -19.02 5.99
C ALA A 489 -33.00 -18.22 5.32
N SER A 490 -33.35 -18.59 4.09
CA SER A 490 -34.46 -17.98 3.35
C SER A 490 -35.78 -18.57 3.81
N ARG A 491 -36.80 -17.73 3.99
CA ARG A 491 -38.19 -18.19 4.13
C ARG A 491 -38.92 -18.32 2.79
N ASN A 492 -38.31 -17.84 1.71
CA ASN A 492 -38.94 -17.74 0.41
C ASN A 492 -38.21 -18.62 -0.61
N LEU A 493 -38.94 -19.55 -1.23
CA LEU A 493 -38.41 -20.50 -2.22
C LEU A 493 -38.09 -19.83 -3.55
N ASP A 494 -38.83 -18.76 -3.89
CA ASP A 494 -38.73 -18.07 -5.17
C ASP A 494 -37.72 -16.90 -5.13
N LYS A 495 -37.45 -16.36 -3.93
CA LYS A 495 -36.54 -15.23 -3.73
C LYS A 495 -35.49 -15.56 -2.68
N LYS A 496 -34.22 -15.53 -3.09
CA LYS A 496 -33.11 -15.86 -2.19
C LYS A 496 -32.91 -14.79 -1.12
N ALA A 497 -32.65 -15.24 0.10
CA ALA A 497 -32.29 -14.38 1.23
C ALA A 497 -30.97 -13.67 0.97
N LEU A 498 -30.91 -12.36 1.23
CA LEU A 498 -29.69 -11.58 1.08
C LEU A 498 -29.35 -10.89 2.40
N VAL A 499 -28.09 -11.02 2.81
CA VAL A 499 -27.55 -10.25 3.92
C VAL A 499 -26.27 -9.54 3.50
N LEU A 500 -26.10 -8.31 3.98
CA LEU A 500 -24.83 -7.60 3.93
C LEU A 500 -24.21 -7.69 5.31
N ALA A 501 -23.30 -8.66 5.49
CA ALA A 501 -22.62 -8.90 6.74
C ALA A 501 -21.30 -8.11 6.75
N CYS A 502 -21.31 -6.96 7.42
CA CYS A 502 -20.10 -6.17 7.62
C CYS A 502 -19.42 -6.60 8.91
N THR A 503 -18.48 -7.53 8.79
CA THR A 503 -17.62 -7.90 9.92
C THR A 503 -16.48 -6.91 10.08
N PHE A 504 -16.00 -6.68 11.30
CA PHE A 504 -14.95 -5.69 11.56
C PHE A 504 -14.03 -6.06 12.74
N LYS A 505 -12.81 -5.53 12.68
CA LYS A 505 -11.80 -5.69 13.74
C LYS A 505 -12.18 -4.87 14.97
N SER A 506 -12.15 -5.49 16.13
CA SER A 506 -12.15 -4.82 17.44
C SER A 506 -10.72 -4.63 17.96
N ASP A 507 -10.57 -3.92 19.07
CA ASP A 507 -9.28 -3.71 19.75
C ASP A 507 -8.56 -5.04 20.08
N VAL A 508 -9.33 -6.09 20.39
CA VAL A 508 -8.82 -7.46 20.63
C VAL A 508 -8.04 -7.99 19.42
N ARG A 509 -8.45 -7.65 18.19
CA ARG A 509 -7.74 -8.10 16.99
C ARG A 509 -6.40 -7.39 16.83
N TYR A 510 -6.25 -6.18 17.33
CA TYR A 510 -5.01 -5.41 17.31
C TYR A 510 -4.05 -5.83 18.43
N ALA A 511 -4.56 -6.35 19.55
CA ALA A 511 -3.78 -6.85 20.68
C ALA A 511 -3.55 -8.38 20.65
N VAL A 512 -3.72 -9.04 19.49
CA VAL A 512 -3.73 -10.51 19.42
C VAL A 512 -2.39 -11.14 19.82
N ASP A 513 -1.28 -10.46 19.56
CA ASP A 513 0.06 -10.95 19.91
C ASP A 513 0.25 -10.98 21.43
N ASP A 514 -0.14 -9.91 22.13
CA ASP A 514 -0.10 -9.83 23.60
C ASP A 514 -1.00 -10.87 24.26
N ILE A 515 -2.22 -11.03 23.73
CA ILE A 515 -3.20 -12.01 24.22
C ILE A 515 -2.67 -13.44 24.03
N THR A 516 -2.02 -13.72 22.91
CA THR A 516 -1.51 -15.06 22.61
C THR A 516 -0.43 -15.48 23.62
N ASN A 517 0.42 -14.55 24.03
CA ASN A 517 1.49 -14.79 25.00
C ASN A 517 1.00 -14.92 26.45
N SER A 518 -0.20 -14.41 26.77
CA SER A 518 -0.75 -14.36 28.14
C SER A 518 -2.14 -14.99 28.25
N LYS A 519 -2.43 -15.97 27.39
CA LYS A 519 -3.80 -16.44 27.12
C LYS A 519 -4.50 -17.02 28.35
N HIS A 520 -3.77 -17.68 29.24
CA HIS A 520 -4.37 -18.36 30.39
C HIS A 520 -4.74 -17.37 31.51
N GLU A 521 -3.94 -16.32 31.67
CA GLU A 521 -4.04 -15.32 32.71
C GLU A 521 -5.05 -14.22 32.37
N ILE A 522 -5.26 -13.94 31.07
CA ILE A 522 -6.07 -12.79 30.65
C ILE A 522 -7.55 -12.90 31.04
N MET A 523 -8.08 -14.12 31.14
CA MET A 523 -9.47 -14.33 31.56
C MET A 523 -9.67 -13.93 33.02
N ASP A 524 -8.74 -14.33 33.89
CA ASP A 524 -8.77 -13.94 35.31
C ASP A 524 -8.49 -12.46 35.51
N PHE A 525 -7.64 -11.88 34.66
CA PHE A 525 -7.27 -10.47 34.64
C PHE A 525 -8.43 -9.55 34.21
N CYS A 526 -9.21 -9.96 33.20
CA CYS A 526 -10.30 -9.15 32.66
C CYS A 526 -11.66 -9.43 33.33
N GLY A 527 -11.90 -10.66 33.79
CA GLY A 527 -13.22 -11.13 34.22
C GLY A 527 -14.19 -11.37 33.06
N ASP A 528 -15.41 -11.80 33.38
CA ASP A 528 -16.53 -11.97 32.46
C ASP A 528 -17.60 -10.91 32.72
N LEU A 529 -17.81 -10.01 31.76
CA LEU A 529 -18.81 -8.96 31.85
C LEU A 529 -20.25 -9.49 31.94
N ARG A 530 -20.48 -10.79 31.70
CA ARG A 530 -21.79 -11.43 31.89
C ARG A 530 -22.12 -11.69 33.36
N ILE A 531 -21.11 -11.65 34.24
CA ILE A 531 -21.27 -11.79 35.69
C ILE A 531 -21.33 -10.37 36.27
N PRO A 532 -22.46 -9.97 36.88
CA PRO A 532 -22.62 -8.61 37.39
C PRO A 532 -21.50 -8.21 38.35
N SER A 533 -21.01 -6.97 38.20
CA SER A 533 -19.89 -6.40 38.99
C SER A 533 -18.51 -7.03 38.83
N GLN A 534 -18.38 -8.21 38.20
CA GLN A 534 -17.07 -8.86 38.09
C GLN A 534 -16.08 -8.02 37.29
N GLY A 535 -16.55 -7.35 36.23
CA GLY A 535 -15.70 -6.46 35.44
C GLY A 535 -15.14 -5.29 36.26
N PHE A 536 -15.96 -4.69 37.14
CA PHE A 536 -15.53 -3.64 38.07
C PHE A 536 -14.55 -4.20 39.10
N GLU A 537 -14.88 -5.32 39.75
CA GLU A 537 -14.02 -6.00 40.73
C GLU A 537 -12.62 -6.28 40.15
N LYS A 538 -12.55 -6.91 38.98
CA LYS A 538 -11.28 -7.22 38.30
C LYS A 538 -10.52 -5.97 37.88
N ARG A 539 -11.22 -4.90 37.50
CA ARG A 539 -10.60 -3.62 37.17
C ARG A 539 -10.03 -2.90 38.38
N LEU A 540 -10.80 -2.82 39.48
CA LEU A 540 -10.34 -2.26 40.73
C LEU A 540 -9.12 -3.02 41.25
N LYS A 541 -9.20 -4.35 41.27
CA LYS A 541 -8.08 -5.22 41.68
C LYS A 541 -6.81 -4.96 40.85
N ARG A 542 -6.92 -4.77 39.54
CA ARG A 542 -5.75 -4.43 38.71
C ARG A 542 -5.08 -3.13 39.13
N PHE A 543 -5.85 -2.06 39.34
CA PHE A 543 -5.30 -0.80 39.83
C PHE A 543 -4.68 -0.95 41.23
N MET A 544 -5.30 -1.73 42.12
CA MET A 544 -4.73 -2.03 43.44
C MET A 544 -3.41 -2.79 43.33
N ASP A 545 -3.35 -3.83 42.49
CA ASP A 545 -2.16 -4.66 42.31
C ASP A 545 -0.99 -3.83 41.72
N GLU A 546 -1.25 -2.90 40.78
CA GLU A 546 -0.24 -1.99 40.22
C GLU A 546 0.27 -0.94 41.22
N GLU A 547 -0.58 -0.50 42.16
CA GLU A 547 -0.22 0.40 43.26
C GLU A 547 0.30 -0.36 44.50
N LEU A 548 0.40 -1.70 44.43
CA LEU A 548 0.81 -2.59 45.53
C LEU A 548 -0.06 -2.46 46.80
N LEU A 549 -1.36 -2.25 46.61
CA LEU A 549 -2.36 -2.11 47.68
C LEU A 549 -3.15 -3.41 47.88
N ASP A 550 -3.44 -3.75 49.13
CA ASP A 550 -4.40 -4.80 49.46
C ASP A 550 -5.80 -4.24 49.77
N GLU A 551 -6.76 -5.13 50.03
CA GLU A 551 -8.13 -4.74 50.34
C GLU A 551 -8.22 -3.91 51.65
N ASN A 552 -7.33 -4.15 52.62
CA ASN A 552 -7.33 -3.39 53.88
C ASN A 552 -6.84 -1.96 53.68
N ASP A 553 -5.84 -1.75 52.81
CA ASP A 553 -5.34 -0.41 52.49
C ASP A 553 -6.45 0.46 51.90
N VAL A 554 -7.19 -0.07 50.92
CA VAL A 554 -8.33 0.62 50.31
C VAL A 554 -9.45 0.83 51.33
N PHE A 555 -9.74 -0.17 52.15
CA PHE A 555 -10.77 -0.09 53.20
C PHE A 555 -10.47 1.04 54.19
N GLU A 556 -9.27 1.06 54.77
CA GLU A 556 -8.85 2.07 55.74
C GLU A 556 -8.85 3.46 55.10
N PHE A 557 -8.40 3.59 53.85
CA PHE A 557 -8.46 4.86 53.13
C PHE A 557 -9.89 5.38 52.97
N LEU A 558 -10.83 4.54 52.52
CA LEU A 558 -12.22 4.93 52.34
C LEU A 558 -12.87 5.36 53.67
N VAL A 559 -12.63 4.60 54.75
CA VAL A 559 -13.15 4.89 56.09
C VAL A 559 -12.59 6.21 56.63
N GLN A 560 -11.29 6.45 56.49
CA GLN A 560 -10.65 7.71 56.89
C GLN A 560 -11.19 8.92 56.11
N ASN A 561 -11.66 8.71 54.87
CA ASN A 561 -12.27 9.74 54.03
C ASN A 561 -13.81 9.77 54.15
N GLY A 562 -14.39 9.18 55.20
CA GLY A 562 -15.79 9.38 55.57
C GLY A 562 -16.78 8.38 54.97
N VAL A 563 -16.31 7.31 54.32
CA VAL A 563 -17.18 6.21 53.87
C VAL A 563 -17.48 5.29 55.05
N ALA A 564 -18.75 4.92 55.26
CA ALA A 564 -19.13 4.00 56.33
C ALA A 564 -18.45 2.62 56.14
N LYS A 565 -18.06 1.95 57.23
CA LYS A 565 -17.31 0.68 57.16
C LYS A 565 -17.99 -0.38 56.28
N ASP A 566 -19.29 -0.63 56.51
CA ASP A 566 -20.04 -1.61 55.71
C ASP A 566 -20.07 -1.25 54.23
N ARG A 567 -20.11 0.06 53.94
CA ARG A 567 -20.10 0.59 52.58
C ARG A 567 -18.72 0.45 51.92
N ALA A 568 -17.64 0.70 52.66
CA ALA A 568 -16.27 0.50 52.17
C ALA A 568 -16.03 -0.96 51.79
N SER A 569 -16.46 -1.92 52.63
CA SER A 569 -16.38 -3.35 52.29
C SER A 569 -17.21 -3.71 51.05
N GLN A 570 -18.41 -3.14 50.89
CA GLN A 570 -19.24 -3.36 49.69
C GLN A 570 -18.63 -2.80 48.40
N ILE A 571 -17.86 -1.72 48.47
CA ILE A 571 -17.20 -1.13 47.30
C ILE A 571 -16.03 -2.01 46.84
N ILE A 572 -15.25 -2.53 47.79
CA ILE A 572 -14.07 -3.36 47.51
C ILE A 572 -14.48 -4.75 47.00
N SER A 573 -15.49 -5.34 47.64
CA SER A 573 -16.02 -6.66 47.29
C SER A 573 -17.53 -6.56 47.04
N PRO A 574 -17.96 -6.05 45.87
CA PRO A 574 -19.38 -5.93 45.56
C PRO A 574 -20.06 -7.30 45.53
N THR A 575 -21.29 -7.36 46.04
CA THR A 575 -22.08 -8.59 45.95
C THR A 575 -22.40 -8.91 44.48
N ARG A 576 -22.35 -10.18 44.11
CA ARG A 576 -22.48 -10.67 42.71
C ARG A 576 -23.81 -10.34 42.00
N ASN A 577 -24.73 -9.63 42.65
CA ASN A 577 -26.07 -9.34 42.15
C ASN A 577 -26.31 -7.86 41.87
N GLU A 578 -25.39 -6.94 42.21
CA GLU A 578 -25.54 -5.50 41.99
C GLU A 578 -24.34 -4.96 41.24
N SER A 579 -24.57 -4.17 40.19
CA SER A 579 -23.54 -3.62 39.31
C SER A 579 -23.21 -2.15 39.62
N ASN A 580 -21.92 -1.79 39.57
CA ASN A 580 -21.41 -0.42 39.76
C ASN A 580 -22.04 0.32 40.96
N THR A 581 -22.01 -0.29 42.13
CA THR A 581 -22.73 0.25 43.29
C THR A 581 -22.08 1.54 43.82
N ALA A 582 -20.79 1.78 43.57
CA ALA A 582 -20.08 2.98 44.02
C ALA A 582 -20.61 4.27 43.39
N THR A 583 -20.88 5.28 44.21
CA THR A 583 -21.28 6.62 43.79
C THR A 583 -20.12 7.35 43.13
N THR A 584 -20.42 8.42 42.37
CA THR A 584 -19.40 9.27 41.75
C THR A 584 -18.38 9.82 42.75
N ASP A 585 -18.78 10.16 43.97
CA ASP A 585 -17.86 10.69 44.98
C ASP A 585 -16.99 9.58 45.61
N GLU A 586 -17.52 8.38 45.80
CA GLU A 586 -16.74 7.20 46.20
C GLU A 586 -15.73 6.82 45.12
N LEU A 587 -16.12 6.86 43.84
CA LEU A 587 -15.20 6.62 42.71
C LEU A 587 -14.08 7.67 42.68
N LYS A 588 -14.37 8.96 42.97
CA LYS A 588 -13.33 10.00 43.07
C LYS A 588 -12.35 9.73 44.21
N LEU A 589 -12.82 9.19 45.35
CA LEU A 589 -11.92 8.78 46.44
C LEU A 589 -11.01 7.64 46.00
N LEU A 590 -11.56 6.58 45.38
CA LEU A 590 -10.76 5.49 44.83
C LEU A 590 -9.73 6.00 43.81
N CYS A 591 -10.16 6.86 42.87
CA CYS A 591 -9.28 7.44 41.87
C CYS A 591 -8.15 8.28 42.47
N LYS A 592 -8.41 8.97 43.59
CA LYS A 592 -7.39 9.72 44.31
C LYS A 592 -6.34 8.79 44.94
N LEU A 593 -6.75 7.62 45.43
CA LEU A 593 -5.85 6.61 45.97
C LEU A 593 -5.05 5.91 44.85
N LEU A 594 -5.72 5.58 43.74
CA LEU A 594 -5.20 4.74 42.65
C LEU A 594 -4.59 5.54 41.49
N SER A 595 -4.47 6.86 41.62
CA SER A 595 -3.91 7.75 40.59
C SER A 595 -4.53 7.61 39.19
N CYS A 596 -5.84 7.30 39.12
CA CYS A 596 -6.56 7.07 37.86
C CYS A 596 -7.74 8.04 37.66
N LYS A 597 -8.39 7.98 36.50
CA LYS A 597 -9.62 8.76 36.23
C LYS A 597 -10.88 7.97 36.61
N VAL A 598 -11.97 8.67 36.93
CA VAL A 598 -13.27 8.04 37.24
C VAL A 598 -13.76 7.15 36.08
N GLU A 599 -13.62 7.61 34.84
CA GLU A 599 -13.96 6.85 33.63
C GLU A 599 -13.14 5.56 33.46
N GLU A 600 -11.95 5.47 34.05
CA GLU A 600 -11.09 4.29 33.96
C GLU A 600 -11.51 3.18 34.93
N LEU A 601 -12.35 3.47 35.95
CA LEU A 601 -12.92 2.46 36.85
C LEU A 601 -14.33 2.01 36.45
N ILE A 602 -15.07 2.82 35.69
CA ILE A 602 -16.43 2.48 35.27
C ILE A 602 -16.41 1.30 34.27
N VAL A 603 -17.26 0.31 34.51
CA VAL A 603 -17.42 -0.87 33.63
C VAL A 603 -18.88 -1.08 33.30
N THR A 604 -19.20 -1.38 32.04
CA THR A 604 -20.57 -1.75 31.64
C THR A 604 -20.68 -3.27 31.57
N ASP A 605 -21.59 -3.84 32.37
CA ASP A 605 -21.92 -5.26 32.31
C ASP A 605 -22.58 -5.61 30.97
N LEU A 606 -22.42 -6.87 30.55
CA LEU A 606 -22.94 -7.41 29.29
C LEU A 606 -24.20 -8.25 29.55
N GLU A 607 -25.37 -7.66 29.34
CA GLU A 607 -26.65 -8.38 29.44
C GLU A 607 -26.89 -9.27 28.22
N GLU A 608 -27.78 -10.26 28.35
CA GLU A 608 -28.12 -11.19 27.26
C GLU A 608 -28.58 -10.47 25.97
N LYS A 609 -29.33 -9.37 26.13
CA LYS A 609 -29.81 -8.54 25.00
C LYS A 609 -28.70 -7.76 24.28
N ASP A 610 -27.54 -7.58 24.93
CA ASP A 610 -26.43 -6.79 24.42
C ASP A 610 -25.40 -7.67 23.67
N GLU A 611 -25.44 -9.00 23.87
CA GLU A 611 -24.67 -9.98 23.09
C GLU A 611 -25.15 -10.07 21.62
N VAL A 612 -26.46 -9.93 21.41
CA VAL A 612 -27.09 -9.80 20.09
C VAL A 612 -28.13 -8.70 20.10
N VAL A 613 -27.76 -7.52 19.61
CA VAL A 613 -28.68 -6.39 19.46
C VAL A 613 -29.37 -6.49 18.12
N PHE A 614 -30.68 -6.69 18.12
CA PHE A 614 -31.52 -6.64 16.92
C PHE A 614 -32.33 -5.34 16.88
N GLN A 615 -32.46 -4.76 15.69
CA GLN A 615 -33.27 -3.56 15.47
C GLN A 615 -34.12 -3.70 14.20
N ARG A 616 -35.45 -3.57 14.37
CA ARG A 616 -36.37 -3.36 13.26
C ARG A 616 -36.08 -2.03 12.58
N LYS A 617 -36.27 -1.95 11.25
CA LYS A 617 -36.11 -0.68 10.50
C LYS A 617 -36.84 0.46 11.23
N GLN A 618 -36.08 1.49 11.62
CA GLN A 618 -36.62 2.68 12.29
C GLN A 618 -37.05 3.73 11.24
N PRO A 619 -37.87 4.72 11.62
CA PRO A 619 -38.10 5.89 10.77
C PRO A 619 -36.79 6.57 10.37
N SER A 620 -36.73 7.07 9.14
CA SER A 620 -35.64 7.92 8.67
C SER A 620 -35.75 9.32 9.27
N ARG A 621 -34.65 10.07 9.20
CA ARG A 621 -34.65 11.51 9.47
C ARG A 621 -33.96 12.26 8.33
N PRO A 622 -34.41 13.49 8.01
CA PRO A 622 -33.75 14.34 7.03
C PRO A 622 -32.33 14.71 7.48
N PHE A 623 -31.42 14.83 6.51
CA PHE A 623 -30.09 15.38 6.72
C PHE A 623 -29.55 16.13 5.48
N PRO A 624 -28.98 17.34 5.67
CA PRO A 624 -29.11 18.17 6.87
C PRO A 624 -30.59 18.50 7.17
N VAL A 625 -30.87 18.98 8.37
CA VAL A 625 -32.25 19.34 8.74
C VAL A 625 -32.77 20.47 7.84
N ASP A 626 -31.92 21.47 7.59
CA ASP A 626 -32.20 22.57 6.66
C ASP A 626 -31.75 22.19 5.25
N ASN A 627 -32.69 22.11 4.30
CA ASN A 627 -32.45 21.61 2.93
C ASN A 627 -31.89 20.17 2.91
N PRO A 628 -32.70 19.17 3.28
CA PRO A 628 -32.25 17.78 3.29
C PRO A 628 -31.84 17.32 1.91
N THR A 629 -30.71 16.62 1.84
CA THR A 629 -30.23 15.93 0.62
C THR A 629 -30.17 14.43 0.83
N TYR A 630 -30.26 13.97 2.08
CA TYR A 630 -30.30 12.56 2.46
C TYR A 630 -31.43 12.30 3.46
N GLU A 631 -31.99 11.10 3.42
CA GLU A 631 -32.77 10.51 4.51
C GLU A 631 -31.89 9.45 5.19
N ILE A 632 -31.76 9.55 6.52
CA ILE A 632 -30.86 8.70 7.30
C ILE A 632 -31.68 7.85 8.28
N THR A 633 -31.66 6.53 8.10
CA THR A 633 -32.21 5.59 9.08
C THR A 633 -31.07 4.99 9.91
N PRO A 634 -31.01 5.22 11.23
CA PRO A 634 -30.05 4.51 12.09
C PRO A 634 -30.38 3.02 12.14
N LEU A 635 -29.34 2.19 12.08
CA LEU A 635 -29.44 0.74 12.24
C LEU A 635 -29.07 0.32 13.68
N ALA A 636 -29.07 -0.98 13.97
CA ALA A 636 -28.77 -1.55 15.28
C ALA A 636 -27.44 -1.02 15.87
N ARG A 637 -27.42 -0.77 17.18
CA ARG A 637 -26.26 -0.23 17.92
C ARG A 637 -26.08 -0.94 19.24
N SER A 638 -24.84 -1.24 19.60
CA SER A 638 -24.47 -1.76 20.92
C SER A 638 -23.72 -0.70 21.71
N VAL A 639 -24.01 -0.60 23.00
CA VAL A 639 -23.27 0.28 23.94
C VAL A 639 -21.83 -0.18 24.12
N HIS A 640 -21.57 -1.49 24.00
CA HIS A 640 -20.22 -2.08 24.04
C HIS A 640 -19.42 -1.81 22.77
N GLN A 641 -20.06 -1.29 21.72
CA GLN A 641 -19.44 -0.89 20.45
C GLN A 641 -19.90 0.53 20.08
N SER A 642 -19.76 1.44 21.04
CA SER A 642 -20.27 2.81 20.96
C SER A 642 -19.78 3.59 19.74
N HIS A 643 -18.62 3.26 19.18
CA HIS A 643 -18.07 3.93 17.99
C HIS A 643 -18.55 3.32 16.66
N LEU A 644 -19.13 2.12 16.66
CA LEU A 644 -19.76 1.55 15.48
C LEU A 644 -21.02 2.34 15.14
N LYS A 645 -21.08 2.90 13.93
CA LYS A 645 -22.28 3.58 13.43
C LYS A 645 -22.67 3.01 12.09
N SER A 646 -23.85 2.41 12.01
CA SER A 646 -24.44 1.90 10.79
C SER A 646 -25.75 2.64 10.45
N PHE A 647 -25.97 2.83 9.15
CA PHE A 647 -27.09 3.59 8.61
C PHE A 647 -27.59 3.00 7.30
N ILE A 648 -28.86 3.23 7.00
CA ILE A 648 -29.35 3.30 5.62
C ILE A 648 -29.34 4.78 5.22
N PHE A 649 -28.75 5.07 4.06
CA PHE A 649 -28.70 6.38 3.44
C PHE A 649 -29.54 6.35 2.17
N GLU A 650 -30.59 7.15 2.14
CA GLU A 650 -31.43 7.38 0.97
C GLU A 650 -31.02 8.73 0.35
N VAL A 651 -30.49 8.72 -0.88
CA VAL A 651 -30.02 9.94 -1.57
C VAL A 651 -31.19 10.62 -2.26
N LEU A 652 -31.58 11.82 -1.78
CA LEU A 652 -32.80 12.48 -2.23
C LEU A 652 -32.65 13.08 -3.64
N PRO A 653 -33.77 13.28 -4.38
CA PRO A 653 -33.72 13.84 -5.73
C PRO A 653 -33.09 15.24 -5.84
N ASN A 654 -33.10 16.01 -4.76
CA ASN A 654 -32.49 17.34 -4.68
C ASN A 654 -31.01 17.30 -4.25
N ALA A 655 -30.40 16.13 -4.08
CA ALA A 655 -28.98 15.97 -3.80
C ALA A 655 -28.14 16.25 -5.06
N ASN A 656 -28.17 17.49 -5.55
CA ASN A 656 -27.37 17.94 -6.69
C ASN A 656 -26.90 19.40 -6.51
N PRO A 657 -25.79 19.63 -5.79
CA PRO A 657 -24.97 18.64 -5.09
C PRO A 657 -25.61 18.17 -3.77
N GLY A 658 -25.31 16.95 -3.35
CA GLY A 658 -25.62 16.46 -2.01
C GLY A 658 -24.80 17.17 -0.94
N HIS A 659 -25.23 17.04 0.32
CA HIS A 659 -24.52 17.63 1.45
C HIS A 659 -23.13 17.00 1.64
N THR A 660 -22.14 17.85 1.94
CA THR A 660 -20.75 17.42 2.10
C THR A 660 -20.50 16.80 3.48
N LEU A 661 -19.85 15.64 3.49
CA LEU A 661 -19.53 14.83 4.65
C LEU A 661 -18.02 14.79 4.88
N LYS A 662 -17.60 14.89 6.14
CA LYS A 662 -16.22 14.65 6.59
C LYS A 662 -16.25 14.04 7.98
N VAL A 663 -15.75 12.83 8.13
CA VAL A 663 -15.81 12.05 9.39
C VAL A 663 -14.45 11.44 9.71
N SER A 664 -14.15 11.22 10.99
CA SER A 664 -12.89 10.60 11.45
C SER A 664 -12.85 9.08 11.32
N SER A 665 -13.95 8.46 10.90
CA SER A 665 -14.06 7.00 10.83
C SER A 665 -13.79 6.47 9.43
N HIS A 666 -13.24 5.26 9.37
CA HIS A 666 -13.29 4.45 8.15
C HIS A 666 -14.75 4.19 7.79
N GLN A 667 -15.05 4.11 6.49
CA GLN A 667 -16.41 3.88 6.02
C GLN A 667 -16.45 2.75 5.01
N PHE A 668 -17.40 1.83 5.18
CA PHE A 668 -17.83 0.88 4.16
C PHE A 668 -19.21 1.28 3.68
N ILE A 669 -19.41 1.30 2.36
CA ILE A 669 -20.65 1.75 1.73
C ILE A 669 -21.01 0.77 0.62
N TYR A 670 -22.28 0.36 0.56
CA TYR A 670 -22.78 -0.57 -0.46
C TYR A 670 -24.11 -0.05 -1.01
N ASN A 671 -24.23 0.07 -2.34
CA ASN A 671 -25.50 0.42 -2.98
C ASN A 671 -26.37 -0.83 -3.12
N TYR A 672 -27.33 -1.03 -2.23
CA TYR A 672 -28.24 -2.18 -2.29
C TYR A 672 -29.60 -1.85 -2.91
N GLY A 673 -29.84 -0.56 -3.17
CA GLY A 673 -31.00 -0.10 -3.92
C GLY A 673 -30.90 -0.42 -5.41
N SER A 674 -31.90 0.01 -6.16
CA SER A 674 -32.01 -0.21 -7.62
C SER A 674 -31.62 1.01 -8.45
N VAL A 675 -31.14 2.10 -7.82
CA VAL A 675 -30.80 3.35 -8.52
C VAL A 675 -29.35 3.75 -8.22
N SER A 676 -28.65 4.17 -9.26
CA SER A 676 -27.26 4.62 -9.16
C SER A 676 -27.15 6.03 -8.59
N CYS A 677 -26.04 6.30 -7.92
CA CYS A 677 -25.66 7.66 -7.49
C CYS A 677 -24.21 7.95 -7.87
N VAL A 678 -23.75 9.17 -7.65
CA VAL A 678 -22.34 9.54 -7.83
C VAL A 678 -21.74 9.88 -6.47
N VAL A 679 -20.64 9.22 -6.12
CA VAL A 679 -19.79 9.68 -5.01
C VAL A 679 -18.76 10.67 -5.56
N ASN A 680 -18.74 11.87 -5.00
CA ASN A 680 -17.73 12.88 -5.26
C ASN A 680 -16.89 13.07 -4.01
N TRP A 681 -15.56 13.10 -4.13
CA TRP A 681 -14.68 13.24 -2.97
C TRP A 681 -13.47 14.14 -3.23
N THR A 682 -12.81 14.54 -2.16
CA THR A 682 -11.56 15.30 -2.16
C THR A 682 -10.63 14.74 -1.11
N HIS A 683 -9.44 14.30 -1.54
CA HIS A 683 -8.33 13.85 -0.72
C HIS A 683 -7.24 14.92 -0.68
N HIS A 684 -6.59 15.12 0.47
CA HIS A 684 -5.61 16.20 0.65
C HIS A 684 -4.38 16.05 -0.24
N GLN A 685 -3.98 14.81 -0.56
CA GLN A 685 -2.84 14.53 -1.45
C GLN A 685 -3.24 14.23 -2.90
N ALA A 686 -4.37 13.54 -3.11
CA ALA A 686 -4.77 13.04 -4.44
C ALA A 686 -5.76 13.97 -5.16
N GLY A 687 -6.23 15.04 -4.53
CA GLY A 687 -7.15 15.99 -5.13
C GLY A 687 -8.58 15.48 -5.20
N LYS A 688 -9.32 15.90 -6.24
CA LYS A 688 -10.74 15.60 -6.41
C LYS A 688 -10.96 14.30 -7.20
N GLY A 689 -11.97 13.53 -6.81
CA GLY A 689 -12.42 12.36 -7.54
C GLY A 689 -13.93 12.27 -7.64
N SER A 690 -14.41 11.49 -8.61
CA SER A 690 -15.83 11.22 -8.84
C SER A 690 -16.02 9.80 -9.35
N LYS A 691 -17.05 9.10 -8.88
CA LYS A 691 -17.35 7.72 -9.30
C LYS A 691 -18.85 7.45 -9.24
N LYS A 692 -19.41 6.93 -10.33
CA LYS A 692 -20.78 6.37 -10.34
C LYS A 692 -20.78 5.06 -9.55
N LEU A 693 -21.75 4.92 -8.64
CA LEU A 693 -22.00 3.72 -7.85
C LEU A 693 -23.26 3.05 -8.37
N GLU A 694 -23.08 2.00 -9.15
CA GLU A 694 -24.19 1.18 -9.66
C GLU A 694 -24.81 0.35 -8.52
N PRO A 695 -26.06 -0.11 -8.67
CA PRO A 695 -26.61 -1.17 -7.82
C PRO A 695 -25.64 -2.35 -7.70
N GLY A 696 -25.33 -2.73 -6.46
CA GLY A 696 -24.38 -3.80 -6.13
C GLY A 696 -22.91 -3.36 -6.06
N ASP A 697 -22.59 -2.10 -6.39
CA ASP A 697 -21.26 -1.56 -6.14
C ASP A 697 -21.04 -1.26 -4.65
N SER A 698 -19.78 -1.30 -4.24
CA SER A 698 -19.36 -0.90 -2.91
C SER A 698 -18.14 0.00 -2.94
N VAL A 699 -17.97 0.81 -1.90
CA VAL A 699 -16.79 1.63 -1.70
C VAL A 699 -16.29 1.55 -0.25
N TYR A 700 -14.98 1.64 -0.10
CA TYR A 700 -14.32 1.94 1.15
C TYR A 700 -13.77 3.37 1.09
N ILE A 701 -14.01 4.16 2.14
CA ILE A 701 -13.54 5.54 2.26
C ILE A 701 -12.71 5.70 3.53
N GLU A 702 -11.54 6.33 3.40
CA GLU A 702 -10.64 6.57 4.53
C GLU A 702 -11.17 7.65 5.49
N PRO A 703 -10.69 7.63 6.76
CA PRO A 703 -10.86 8.76 7.67
C PRO A 703 -10.53 10.11 7.03
N PHE A 704 -11.31 11.12 7.38
CA PHE A 704 -11.15 12.53 7.02
C PHE A 704 -11.25 12.87 5.52
N VAL A 705 -11.56 11.92 4.64
CA VAL A 705 -11.86 12.19 3.23
C VAL A 705 -13.19 12.93 3.13
N THR A 706 -13.13 14.15 2.58
CA THR A 706 -14.32 14.95 2.31
C THR A 706 -15.06 14.35 1.12
N HIS A 707 -16.34 14.02 1.26
CA HIS A 707 -17.12 13.38 0.19
C HIS A 707 -18.60 13.76 0.24
N ARG A 708 -19.35 13.46 -0.83
CA ARG A 708 -20.82 13.61 -0.91
C ARG A 708 -21.39 12.61 -1.91
N PHE A 709 -22.69 12.37 -1.82
CA PHE A 709 -23.44 11.56 -2.78
C PHE A 709 -24.40 12.46 -3.54
N ASP A 710 -24.26 12.48 -4.86
CA ASP A 710 -25.10 13.26 -5.76
C ASP A 710 -26.03 12.29 -6.52
N ILE A 711 -27.25 12.72 -6.82
CA ILE A 711 -28.18 11.96 -7.67
C ILE A 711 -27.58 11.82 -9.09
N TYR A 712 -27.69 10.63 -9.68
CA TYR A 712 -27.34 10.41 -11.09
C TYR A 712 -28.63 10.41 -11.91
N GLY A 713 -28.64 11.10 -13.07
CA GLY A 713 -29.84 11.42 -13.85
C GLY A 713 -30.88 10.30 -13.91
N SER A 714 -32.11 10.60 -13.49
CA SER A 714 -33.27 9.72 -13.59
C SER A 714 -33.64 9.54 -15.06
N ASN A 715 -33.45 8.35 -15.65
CA ASN A 715 -34.19 7.82 -16.84
C ASN A 715 -33.58 6.52 -17.43
N GLU A 716 -33.10 5.58 -16.62
CA GLU A 716 -32.85 4.22 -17.12
C GLU A 716 -33.93 3.28 -16.55
N GLU A 717 -34.78 2.74 -17.44
CA GLU A 717 -35.68 1.64 -17.13
C GLU A 717 -34.84 0.39 -16.81
N PHE A 718 -34.87 -0.05 -15.56
CA PHE A 718 -34.28 -1.32 -15.14
C PHE A 718 -35.24 -2.47 -15.48
N SER A 719 -34.70 -3.59 -15.97
CA SER A 719 -35.46 -4.82 -16.23
C SER A 719 -36.10 -5.36 -14.94
N GLU A 720 -37.40 -5.63 -14.97
CA GLU A 720 -38.25 -6.09 -13.85
C GLU A 720 -37.83 -7.43 -13.22
N ASP A 721 -36.85 -8.15 -13.78
CA ASP A 721 -36.49 -9.51 -13.35
C ASP A 721 -35.65 -9.59 -12.05
N ARG A 722 -35.44 -8.49 -11.32
CA ARG A 722 -34.64 -8.50 -10.08
C ARG A 722 -35.28 -7.70 -8.92
N VAL A 723 -35.98 -8.47 -8.09
CA VAL A 723 -36.22 -8.33 -6.64
C VAL A 723 -37.21 -7.26 -6.14
N ASP A 724 -38.10 -7.65 -5.22
CA ASP A 724 -39.27 -6.88 -4.75
C ASP A 724 -38.99 -5.60 -3.95
N TRP A 725 -37.75 -5.31 -3.58
CA TRP A 725 -37.40 -4.08 -2.86
C TRP A 725 -36.82 -3.00 -3.79
N ILE A 726 -37.51 -2.73 -4.90
CA ILE A 726 -37.14 -1.66 -5.82
C ILE A 726 -37.21 -0.33 -5.08
N THR A 727 -36.06 0.29 -4.84
CA THR A 727 -35.97 1.65 -4.30
C THR A 727 -36.06 2.63 -5.44
N LYS A 728 -36.90 3.66 -5.32
CA LYS A 728 -37.04 4.70 -6.37
C LYS A 728 -35.94 5.75 -6.34
N ILE A 729 -35.07 5.68 -5.33
CA ILE A 729 -33.94 6.56 -5.11
C ILE A 729 -32.72 5.71 -4.72
N PRO A 730 -31.49 6.22 -4.87
CA PRO A 730 -30.31 5.48 -4.43
C PRO A 730 -30.38 5.20 -2.94
N THR A 731 -30.09 3.96 -2.56
CA THR A 731 -30.20 3.51 -1.17
C THR A 731 -28.95 2.72 -0.77
N LEU A 732 -28.21 3.29 0.17
CA LEU A 732 -26.87 2.85 0.53
C LEU A 732 -26.87 2.28 1.96
N TYR A 733 -26.20 1.15 2.15
CA TYR A 733 -25.81 0.68 3.48
C TYR A 733 -24.47 1.33 3.84
N VAL A 734 -24.41 2.07 4.94
CA VAL A 734 -23.20 2.78 5.39
C VAL A 734 -22.80 2.27 6.76
N VAL A 735 -21.56 1.82 6.91
CA VAL A 735 -20.95 1.39 8.18
C VAL A 735 -19.72 2.24 8.46
N ARG A 736 -19.61 2.74 9.70
CA ARG A 736 -18.50 3.59 10.15
C ARG A 736 -17.85 3.03 11.41
N LEU A 737 -16.52 3.04 11.43
CA LEU A 737 -15.72 2.64 12.59
C LEU A 737 -14.37 3.40 12.60
N PRO A 738 -13.94 3.99 13.72
CA PRO A 738 -12.69 4.76 13.80
C PRO A 738 -11.42 3.89 13.82
N SER A 739 -11.54 2.56 13.94
CA SER A 739 -10.38 1.68 14.12
C SER A 739 -9.56 2.12 15.36
N MET A 740 -8.23 2.12 15.27
CA MET A 740 -7.33 2.50 16.38
C MET A 740 -7.26 4.00 16.69
N LEU A 741 -8.01 4.86 15.99
CA LEU A 741 -8.20 6.26 16.41
C LEU A 741 -9.22 6.33 17.56
N THR A 742 -8.92 5.64 18.66
CA THR A 742 -9.76 5.58 19.86
C THR A 742 -9.68 6.87 20.65
N ASP A 743 -10.62 7.06 21.59
CA ASP A 743 -10.61 8.23 22.46
C ASP A 743 -9.32 8.32 23.29
N ARG A 744 -8.76 7.18 23.73
CA ARG A 744 -7.47 7.13 24.45
C ARG A 744 -6.33 7.66 23.58
N VAL A 745 -6.21 7.17 22.35
CA VAL A 745 -5.19 7.63 21.40
C VAL A 745 -5.35 9.12 21.09
N CYS A 746 -6.59 9.60 20.95
CA CYS A 746 -6.85 11.02 20.70
C CYS A 746 -6.44 11.89 21.89
N VAL A 747 -6.69 11.47 23.13
CA VAL A 747 -6.26 12.16 24.35
C VAL A 747 -4.73 12.19 24.45
N ASP A 748 -4.07 11.05 24.23
CA ASP A 748 -2.60 10.96 24.29
C ASP A 748 -1.97 11.84 23.19
N PHE A 749 -2.47 11.78 21.96
CA PHE A 749 -2.01 12.65 20.87
C PHE A 749 -2.26 14.13 21.16
N ALA A 750 -3.37 14.49 21.80
CA ALA A 750 -3.68 15.87 22.16
C ALA A 750 -2.67 16.44 23.19
N ALA A 751 -2.17 15.59 24.10
CA ALA A 751 -1.19 15.95 25.12
C ALA A 751 0.23 16.19 24.56
N ILE A 752 0.53 15.68 23.36
CA ILE A 752 1.83 15.92 22.70
C ILE A 752 2.01 17.42 22.43
N ALA A 753 3.21 17.94 22.69
CA ALA A 753 3.58 19.33 22.39
C ALA A 753 3.31 19.65 20.91
N ASN A 754 2.84 20.87 20.62
CA ASN A 754 2.48 21.25 19.25
C ASN A 754 3.66 21.16 18.26
N THR A 755 4.89 21.30 18.75
CA THR A 755 6.13 21.10 17.96
C THR A 755 6.41 19.63 17.64
N GLY A 756 5.92 18.69 18.46
CA GLY A 756 6.10 17.25 18.25
C GLY A 756 5.00 16.60 17.40
N LYS A 757 3.78 17.13 17.42
CA LYS A 757 2.63 16.56 16.68
C LYS A 757 2.91 16.26 15.19
N PRO A 758 3.58 17.13 14.41
CA PRO A 758 3.88 16.84 13.01
C PRO A 758 4.89 15.71 12.78
N ARG A 759 5.66 15.31 13.80
CA ARG A 759 6.68 14.24 13.74
C ARG A 759 6.12 12.85 14.04
N VAL A 760 4.93 12.77 14.65
CA VAL A 760 4.31 11.49 15.01
C VAL A 760 3.99 10.68 13.75
N GLY A 761 4.63 9.52 13.61
CA GLY A 761 4.51 8.66 12.43
C GLY A 761 5.18 9.21 11.16
N PHE A 762 5.86 10.35 11.26
CA PHE A 762 6.64 10.96 10.18
C PHE A 762 7.85 11.72 10.76
N GLU A 763 8.71 11.00 11.49
CA GLU A 763 9.96 11.54 12.00
C GLU A 763 10.88 11.95 10.84
N THR A 764 11.51 13.11 10.98
CA THR A 764 12.35 13.73 9.94
C THR A 764 13.72 14.17 10.42
N MET A 765 14.00 14.04 11.73
CA MET A 765 15.28 14.42 12.30
C MET A 765 15.70 13.47 13.43
N GLN A 766 17.00 13.47 13.70
CA GLN A 766 17.56 12.80 14.88
C GLN A 766 17.11 13.53 16.17
N TRP A 767 16.91 12.78 17.26
CA TRP A 767 16.49 13.31 18.57
C TRP A 767 17.48 14.29 19.20
#